data_AF-A0A6N9DFY4-F1
#
_entry.id   AF-A0A6N9DFY4-F1
#
_cell.length_a   1.000
_cell.length_b   1.000
_cell.length_c   1.000
_cell.angle_alpha   90.00
_cell.angle_beta   90.00
_cell.angle_gamma   90.00
#
_symmetry.space_group_name_H-M   'P 1'
#
loop_
_entity.id
_entity.type
_entity.pdbx_description
1 polymer ?
#
loop_
_entity_poly.entity_id
_entity_poly.type
_entity_poly.pdbx_seq_one_letter_code
_entity_poly.pdbx_strand_id
1 'polypeptide(L)'
;MRSTIQLMLKRTIANWRLLSAVIIGSILAGTIMSATVVYFESLRDIALQKELADQNPADLDILIEADQTPINNETHAELTSSMESLLLARVGKFTTDYERAMRSWTFFVDEPPELVPLGECPCRPTVAEPDSFDQNDEPLIECDCRRIQCMTVPDKPHIIDIVAGREPEINAEPSAGSDLTVEALLDEDTAEEFELNIGDVIPARPHWDEERINVNIRLTGLYQRAHPDAPEWRILDQAFGSRSSTLQIAQFVLPQQTMLEVMGVYFPNMGAEYAWFLDVEPTSIHATDTQLIRQTLEITENELRSQVDGFVLDTELDRTLLRYEIELFFNRLPMFIVLILIVLVVIYYTATLAGLLIEAQSADVALLRGRGTTSRQLLLMFAVETIIIAAFAIVCGPFLATWGVSFLGTLPFFGELNAGEALPVNLTQNVYIMAAIGSVMIMIALMIPAMRVTRQGVIAERAGRARPQRLAFIQRYYLDLGFLGVVLFLFWQLTRQGSFVASDIFGETTVNQVILAVPALFLVAAGVVLLRVFPLAMDLLGRLLTTDIVSRIVSPAVVLGIWQMARNPAHYSRVSLLLILTAGLGVFAASFAATLERSARDQVLYETGGDIRVPGISNRPGGRSFNVEEDLQDVKGVEEVATIYRLRGSITAGFNFDQFSVLAIDPDEIGEVAWHRRDFTRDGYEAEFQAIAFESDEGIPLPEDARFLTARIKPLFPMPNVRFVARLSDANNRFYSVDLGVLLPESRSRQRFPCALEYADPENDEFPLPSWCRIGTSLQPAPFGRERVLLPIGPLKLHSIGVSTFDGSLNSGAVDIDAISTV
;
A
#
# COMPACT_ATOMS: atom_id res chain seq x y z
N MET A 1 -34.83 -53.82 -12.49
CA MET A 1 -33.54 -53.10 -12.59
C MET A 1 -32.72 -53.52 -13.82
N ARG A 2 -32.43 -54.82 -14.05
CA ARG A 2 -31.69 -55.28 -15.24
C ARG A 2 -32.33 -54.89 -16.59
N SER A 3 -33.66 -55.01 -16.73
CA SER A 3 -34.37 -54.60 -17.96
C SER A 3 -34.40 -53.09 -18.17
N THR A 4 -34.44 -52.31 -17.09
CA THR A 4 -34.45 -50.84 -17.11
C THR A 4 -33.11 -50.27 -17.58
N ILE A 5 -32.00 -50.86 -17.13
CA ILE A 5 -30.64 -50.46 -17.53
C ILE A 5 -30.37 -50.82 -19.01
N GLN A 6 -30.80 -52.00 -19.48
CA GLN A 6 -30.67 -52.38 -20.89
C GLN A 6 -31.48 -51.48 -21.83
N LEU A 7 -32.66 -51.03 -21.38
CA LEU A 7 -33.52 -50.14 -22.16
C LEU A 7 -32.96 -48.72 -22.20
N MET A 8 -32.38 -48.24 -21.09
CA MET A 8 -31.56 -47.02 -21.08
C MET A 8 -30.40 -47.11 -22.07
N LEU A 9 -29.58 -48.16 -21.99
CA LEU A 9 -28.37 -48.30 -22.82
C LEU A 9 -28.69 -48.30 -24.33
N LYS A 10 -29.75 -49.02 -24.74
CA LYS A 10 -30.22 -49.01 -26.14
C LYS A 10 -30.73 -47.63 -26.58
N ARG A 11 -31.40 -46.90 -25.69
CA ARG A 11 -31.88 -45.53 -25.95
C ARG A 11 -30.71 -44.54 -26.10
N THR A 12 -29.69 -44.67 -25.25
CA THR A 12 -28.47 -43.87 -25.27
C THR A 12 -27.70 -44.06 -26.57
N ILE A 13 -27.59 -45.30 -27.07
CA ILE A 13 -26.90 -45.62 -28.33
C ILE A 13 -27.65 -45.06 -29.54
N ALA A 14 -29.00 -45.11 -29.56
CA ALA A 14 -29.80 -44.64 -30.69
C ALA A 14 -29.68 -43.12 -30.94
N ASN A 15 -29.47 -42.32 -29.89
CA ASN A 15 -29.38 -40.87 -29.97
C ASN A 15 -28.01 -40.32 -29.52
N TRP A 16 -26.94 -41.11 -29.72
CA TRP A 16 -25.59 -40.81 -29.22
C TRP A 16 -25.08 -39.41 -29.59
N ARG A 17 -25.38 -38.91 -30.80
CA ARG A 17 -24.90 -37.59 -31.25
C ARG A 17 -25.42 -36.45 -30.36
N LEU A 18 -26.73 -36.38 -30.13
CA LEU A 18 -27.33 -35.33 -29.31
C LEU A 18 -26.97 -35.51 -27.83
N LEU A 19 -26.90 -36.76 -27.36
CA LEU A 19 -26.52 -37.06 -25.98
C LEU A 19 -25.05 -36.74 -25.70
N SER A 20 -24.14 -36.98 -26.65
CA SER A 20 -22.74 -36.56 -26.56
C SER A 20 -22.60 -35.05 -26.45
N ALA A 21 -23.44 -34.27 -27.16
CA ALA A 21 -23.42 -32.82 -27.06
C ALA A 21 -23.92 -32.32 -25.69
N VAL A 22 -24.90 -32.98 -25.07
CA VAL A 22 -25.33 -32.68 -23.69
C VAL A 22 -24.22 -33.03 -22.68
N ILE A 23 -23.55 -34.17 -22.85
CA ILE A 23 -22.41 -34.56 -22.01
C ILE A 23 -21.28 -33.54 -22.12
N ILE A 24 -20.88 -33.19 -23.34
CA ILE A 24 -19.84 -32.18 -23.60
C ILE A 24 -20.22 -30.84 -22.97
N GLY A 25 -21.45 -30.38 -23.13
CA GLY A 25 -21.90 -29.13 -22.52
C GLY A 25 -21.90 -29.19 -20.98
N SER A 26 -22.21 -30.34 -20.39
CA SER A 26 -22.13 -30.52 -18.93
C SER A 26 -20.69 -30.51 -18.43
N ILE A 27 -19.79 -31.20 -19.13
CA ILE A 27 -18.35 -31.20 -18.83
C ILE A 27 -17.80 -29.79 -18.99
N LEU A 28 -18.15 -29.09 -20.07
CA LEU A 28 -17.67 -27.74 -20.38
C LEU A 28 -18.00 -26.77 -19.26
N ALA A 29 -19.22 -26.78 -18.74
CA ALA A 29 -19.59 -25.90 -17.64
C ALA A 29 -18.91 -26.28 -16.32
N GLY A 30 -18.78 -27.58 -16.01
CA GLY A 30 -18.00 -28.04 -14.85
C GLY A 30 -16.53 -27.58 -14.97
N THR A 31 -15.98 -27.70 -16.18
CA THR A 31 -14.64 -27.23 -16.55
C THR A 31 -14.53 -25.72 -16.39
N ILE A 32 -15.47 -24.91 -16.89
CA ILE A 32 -15.43 -23.45 -16.80
C ILE A 32 -15.54 -22.98 -15.34
N MET A 33 -16.44 -23.60 -14.56
CA MET A 33 -16.57 -23.29 -13.13
C MET A 33 -15.29 -23.60 -12.36
N SER A 34 -14.69 -24.77 -12.60
CA SER A 34 -13.41 -25.13 -12.00
C SER A 34 -12.25 -24.27 -12.50
N ALA A 35 -12.19 -24.01 -13.81
CA ALA A 35 -11.12 -23.24 -14.45
C ALA A 35 -11.05 -21.83 -13.90
N THR A 36 -12.18 -21.26 -13.47
CA THR A 36 -12.16 -19.93 -12.85
C THR A 36 -11.43 -19.95 -11.52
N VAL A 37 -11.67 -20.95 -10.67
CA VAL A 37 -10.95 -21.07 -9.39
C VAL A 37 -9.47 -21.32 -9.65
N VAL A 38 -9.15 -22.26 -10.54
CA VAL A 38 -7.77 -22.60 -10.87
C VAL A 38 -7.02 -21.41 -11.47
N TYR A 39 -7.62 -20.71 -12.44
CA TYR A 39 -7.02 -19.53 -13.05
C TYR A 39 -6.84 -18.41 -12.03
N PHE A 40 -7.82 -18.20 -11.14
CA PHE A 40 -7.74 -17.15 -10.13
C PHE A 40 -6.70 -17.47 -9.05
N GLU A 41 -6.63 -18.71 -8.55
CA GLU A 41 -5.59 -19.15 -7.60
C GLU A 41 -4.20 -18.99 -8.24
N SER A 42 -4.02 -19.43 -9.47
CA SER A 42 -2.75 -19.29 -10.20
C SER A 42 -2.34 -17.85 -10.45
N LEU A 43 -3.27 -17.01 -10.93
CA LEU A 43 -3.02 -15.60 -11.19
C LEU A 43 -2.71 -14.84 -9.89
N ARG A 44 -3.36 -15.20 -8.79
CA ARG A 44 -3.09 -14.64 -7.47
C ARG A 44 -1.66 -14.91 -7.03
N ASP A 45 -1.21 -16.15 -7.13
CA ASP A 45 0.14 -16.52 -6.72
C ASP A 45 1.18 -15.83 -7.61
N ILE A 46 0.96 -15.77 -8.93
CA ILE A 46 1.87 -15.05 -9.84
C ILE A 46 1.89 -13.55 -9.57
N ALA A 47 0.73 -12.93 -9.37
CA ALA A 47 0.65 -11.51 -9.09
C ALA A 47 1.35 -11.16 -7.76
N LEU A 48 1.20 -12.01 -6.74
CA LEU A 48 1.92 -11.86 -5.47
C LEU A 48 3.44 -12.01 -5.69
N GLN A 49 3.88 -13.06 -6.38
CA GLN A 49 5.31 -13.30 -6.60
C GLN A 49 5.94 -12.19 -7.45
N LYS A 50 5.20 -11.63 -8.40
CA LYS A 50 5.64 -10.46 -9.16
C LYS A 50 5.74 -9.22 -8.29
N GLU A 51 4.72 -8.92 -7.49
CA GLU A 51 4.74 -7.76 -6.59
C GLU A 51 5.89 -7.86 -5.57
N LEU A 52 6.16 -9.06 -5.04
CA LEU A 52 7.31 -9.29 -4.17
C LEU A 52 8.65 -9.18 -4.92
N ALA A 53 8.73 -9.64 -6.17
CA ALA A 53 9.95 -9.59 -6.97
C ALA A 53 10.28 -8.18 -7.51
N ASP A 54 9.27 -7.33 -7.68
CA ASP A 54 9.45 -5.93 -8.09
C ASP A 54 10.01 -5.05 -6.95
N GLN A 55 9.91 -5.50 -5.69
CA GLN A 55 10.55 -4.86 -4.54
C GLN A 55 12.01 -5.32 -4.37
N ASN A 56 12.83 -4.46 -3.77
CA ASN A 56 14.16 -4.87 -3.34
C ASN A 56 14.02 -5.92 -2.21
N PRO A 57 14.65 -7.10 -2.30
CA PRO A 57 14.53 -8.14 -1.27
C PRO A 57 14.81 -7.62 0.14
N ALA A 58 15.74 -6.68 0.28
CA ALA A 58 16.11 -6.09 1.58
C ALA A 58 14.99 -5.27 2.25
N ASP A 59 14.05 -4.72 1.48
CA ASP A 59 12.95 -3.90 2.01
C ASP A 59 11.76 -4.77 2.47
N LEU A 60 11.69 -6.01 1.97
CA LEU A 60 10.70 -7.02 2.37
C LEU A 60 11.06 -7.71 3.68
N ASP A 61 12.34 -7.70 4.05
CA ASP A 61 12.82 -8.26 5.31
C ASP A 61 12.19 -7.55 6.52
N ILE A 62 12.24 -8.19 7.68
CA ILE A 62 11.63 -7.64 8.89
C ILE A 62 12.75 -7.21 9.83
N LEU A 63 12.85 -5.90 10.06
CA LEU A 63 13.73 -5.32 11.06
C LEU A 63 12.94 -5.05 12.35
N ILE A 64 13.45 -5.55 13.46
CA ILE A 64 12.88 -5.32 14.79
C ILE A 64 13.95 -4.65 15.65
N GLU A 65 13.64 -3.47 16.18
CA GLU A 65 14.46 -2.77 17.16
C GLU A 65 13.78 -2.80 18.52
N ALA A 66 14.55 -2.91 19.59
CA ALA A 66 14.06 -2.85 20.97
C ALA A 66 15.10 -2.22 21.88
N ASP A 67 14.64 -1.52 22.91
CA ASP A 67 15.50 -0.94 23.92
C ASP A 67 15.44 -1.75 25.21
N GLN A 68 16.58 -1.90 25.87
CA GLN A 68 16.66 -2.55 27.17
C GLN A 68 17.58 -1.79 28.12
N THR A 69 17.02 -1.39 29.27
CA THR A 69 17.76 -0.77 30.36
C THR A 69 17.27 -1.36 31.70
N PRO A 70 18.14 -1.85 32.59
CA PRO A 70 19.60 -1.94 32.46
C PRO A 70 20.04 -3.13 31.59
N ILE A 71 21.30 -3.12 31.13
CA ILE A 71 21.91 -4.24 30.40
C ILE A 71 22.72 -5.13 31.37
N ASN A 72 22.37 -6.42 31.44
CA ASN A 72 23.15 -7.47 32.09
C ASN A 72 22.78 -8.86 31.51
N ASN A 73 23.45 -9.93 31.94
CA ASN A 73 23.17 -11.29 31.44
C ASN A 73 21.71 -11.76 31.69
N GLU A 74 21.07 -11.33 32.78
CA GLU A 74 19.71 -11.77 33.13
C GLU A 74 18.67 -11.10 32.22
N THR A 75 18.72 -9.78 32.11
CA THR A 75 17.86 -8.97 31.23
C THR A 75 18.07 -9.31 29.75
N HIS A 76 19.32 -9.56 29.33
CA HIS A 76 19.63 -10.05 27.98
C HIS A 76 18.95 -11.39 27.69
N ALA A 77 19.03 -12.35 28.62
CA ALA A 77 18.43 -13.67 28.45
C ALA A 77 16.88 -13.61 28.45
N GLU A 78 16.29 -12.76 29.30
CA GLU A 78 14.85 -12.55 29.35
C GLU A 78 14.30 -11.94 28.05
N LEU A 79 14.95 -10.88 27.55
CA LEU A 79 14.56 -10.23 26.30
C LEU A 79 14.72 -11.16 25.10
N THR A 80 15.88 -11.81 24.97
CA THR A 80 16.17 -12.67 23.82
C THR A 80 15.27 -13.91 23.80
N SER A 81 15.05 -14.57 24.94
CA SER A 81 14.14 -15.72 25.01
C SER A 81 12.69 -15.34 24.72
N SER A 82 12.23 -14.19 25.20
CA SER A 82 10.88 -13.68 24.91
C SER A 82 10.72 -13.39 23.42
N MET A 83 11.68 -12.67 22.83
CA MET A 83 11.67 -12.32 21.41
C MET A 83 11.76 -13.54 20.51
N GLU A 84 12.72 -14.44 20.73
CA GLU A 84 12.92 -15.65 19.91
C GLU A 84 11.72 -16.59 19.97
N SER A 85 11.09 -16.76 21.15
CA SER A 85 9.92 -17.62 21.27
C SER A 85 8.71 -17.11 20.47
N LEU A 86 8.54 -15.78 20.41
CA LEU A 86 7.48 -15.13 19.65
C LEU A 86 7.78 -15.15 18.14
N LEU A 87 9.02 -14.84 17.76
CA LEU A 87 9.49 -14.85 16.37
C LEU A 87 9.37 -16.23 15.72
N LEU A 88 9.90 -17.27 16.39
CA LEU A 88 9.87 -18.64 15.88
C LEU A 88 8.44 -19.21 15.81
N ALA A 89 7.55 -18.82 16.72
CA ALA A 89 6.18 -19.32 16.74
C ALA A 89 5.29 -18.68 15.65
N ARG A 90 5.54 -17.41 15.29
CA ARG A 90 4.62 -16.62 14.47
C ARG A 90 5.14 -16.32 13.07
N VAL A 91 6.43 -16.00 12.93
CA VAL A 91 7.03 -15.49 11.69
C VAL A 91 7.89 -16.56 11.00
N GLY A 92 8.40 -17.54 11.75
CA GLY A 92 9.26 -18.63 11.27
C GLY A 92 8.70 -19.56 10.17
N LYS A 93 7.47 -19.35 9.71
CA LYS A 93 6.91 -20.07 8.54
C LYS A 93 7.32 -19.45 7.21
N PHE A 94 7.63 -18.16 7.20
CA PHE A 94 7.94 -17.39 6.00
C PHE A 94 9.29 -16.65 6.09
N THR A 95 10.06 -16.94 7.13
CA THR A 95 11.45 -16.47 7.30
C THR A 95 12.40 -17.65 7.34
N THR A 96 13.59 -17.51 6.77
CA THR A 96 14.59 -18.59 6.67
C THR A 96 15.58 -18.60 7.82
N ASP A 97 16.15 -17.43 8.12
CA ASP A 97 17.14 -17.23 9.17
C ASP A 97 16.85 -15.90 9.88
N TYR A 98 17.48 -15.69 11.03
CA TYR A 98 17.47 -14.40 11.69
C TYR A 98 18.83 -14.07 12.27
N GLU A 99 19.15 -12.79 12.24
CA GLU A 99 20.35 -12.26 12.84
C GLU A 99 20.02 -11.36 14.00
N ARG A 100 20.98 -11.24 14.92
CA ARG A 100 20.86 -10.38 16.09
C ARG A 100 22.16 -9.61 16.28
N ALA A 101 22.01 -8.35 16.58
CA ALA A 101 23.10 -7.50 17.03
C ALA A 101 22.60 -6.60 18.17
N MET A 102 23.52 -6.10 18.98
CA MET A 102 23.21 -5.12 20.01
C MET A 102 24.22 -3.97 19.99
N ARG A 103 23.75 -2.80 20.37
CA ARG A 103 24.50 -1.54 20.43
C ARG A 103 24.28 -0.88 21.78
N SER A 104 25.32 -0.39 22.41
CA SER A 104 25.22 0.41 23.61
C SER A 104 24.61 1.78 23.31
N TRP A 105 24.03 2.42 24.32
CA TRP A 105 23.83 3.85 24.25
C TRP A 105 25.13 4.63 23.96
N THR A 106 24.94 5.86 23.46
CA THR A 106 26.04 6.70 22.98
C THR A 106 26.88 7.25 24.13
N PHE A 107 28.20 7.22 23.96
CA PHE A 107 29.18 7.91 24.78
C PHE A 107 29.71 9.16 24.05
N PHE A 108 30.03 10.20 24.81
CA PHE A 108 30.79 11.34 24.31
C PHE A 108 32.29 11.07 24.44
N VAL A 109 33.08 11.60 23.52
CA VAL A 109 34.54 11.60 23.67
C VAL A 109 34.91 12.63 24.74
N ASP A 110 35.70 12.23 25.73
CA ASP A 110 36.16 13.11 26.82
C ASP A 110 37.52 13.73 26.47
N GLU A 111 37.60 14.29 25.26
CA GLU A 111 38.75 15.06 24.76
C GLU A 111 38.32 16.50 24.48
N PRO A 112 39.23 17.49 24.60
CA PRO A 112 38.90 18.88 24.29
C PRO A 112 38.44 19.01 22.82
N PRO A 113 37.27 19.63 22.55
CA PRO A 113 36.74 19.76 21.21
C PRO A 113 37.63 20.64 20.32
N GLU A 114 37.65 20.34 19.02
CA GLU A 114 38.39 21.13 18.05
C GLU A 114 37.74 22.50 17.82
N LEU A 115 38.57 23.53 17.62
CA LEU A 115 38.13 24.88 17.31
C LEU A 115 38.09 25.07 15.79
N VAL A 116 36.89 25.09 15.20
CA VAL A 116 36.70 25.20 13.74
C VAL A 116 35.79 26.39 13.37
N PRO A 117 35.90 26.97 12.16
CA PRO A 117 34.97 27.99 11.68
C PRO A 117 33.52 27.48 11.68
N LEU A 118 32.55 28.38 11.89
CA LEU A 118 31.12 28.06 11.98
C LEU A 118 30.60 27.25 10.77
N GLY A 119 31.15 27.49 9.58
CA GLY A 119 30.78 26.79 8.34
C GLY A 119 31.40 25.41 8.17
N GLU A 120 32.42 25.07 8.98
CA GLU A 120 33.18 23.82 8.90
C GLU A 120 32.78 22.80 9.97
N CYS A 121 31.99 23.19 10.99
CA CYS A 121 31.46 22.26 11.99
C CYS A 121 30.21 21.53 11.47
N PRO A 122 30.25 20.21 11.24
CA PRO A 122 29.13 19.48 10.67
C PRO A 122 28.00 19.28 11.69
N CYS A 123 28.32 19.09 12.97
CA CYS A 123 27.36 18.85 14.03
C CYS A 123 26.92 20.14 14.74
N ARG A 124 25.88 19.98 15.57
CA ARG A 124 25.35 20.99 16.49
C ARG A 124 26.47 21.89 17.03
N PRO A 125 26.53 23.19 16.69
CA PRO A 125 27.46 24.08 17.35
C PRO A 125 27.03 24.17 18.82
N THR A 126 27.91 23.79 19.73
CA THR A 126 27.93 24.39 21.07
C THR A 126 28.20 25.85 20.84
N VAL A 127 27.14 26.66 20.85
CA VAL A 127 27.25 28.09 20.56
C VAL A 127 28.20 28.69 21.60
N ALA A 128 29.39 29.09 21.16
CA ALA A 128 30.15 30.13 21.83
C ALA A 128 29.20 31.32 21.99
N GLU A 129 29.16 31.93 23.17
CA GLU A 129 28.25 33.02 23.50
C GLU A 129 28.14 34.03 22.32
N PRO A 130 26.95 34.58 22.02
CA PRO A 130 26.70 35.52 20.91
C PRO A 130 27.63 36.73 20.85
N ASP A 131 28.45 36.90 21.87
CA ASP A 131 29.38 38.00 22.09
C ASP A 131 30.82 37.68 21.67
N SER A 132 31.11 36.45 21.22
CA SER A 132 32.42 36.02 20.67
C SER A 132 32.65 36.38 19.20
N PHE A 133 31.65 37.00 18.55
CA PHE A 133 31.68 37.36 17.13
C PHE A 133 32.36 38.73 16.95
N ASP A 134 33.70 38.75 16.93
CA ASP A 134 34.49 39.97 16.65
C ASP A 134 34.47 40.34 15.14
N GLN A 135 34.70 41.61 14.83
CA GLN A 135 34.31 42.23 13.56
C GLN A 135 35.11 41.83 12.30
N ASN A 136 36.16 41.01 12.38
CA ASN A 136 37.05 40.78 11.22
C ASN A 136 37.58 39.35 10.98
N ASP A 137 37.33 38.37 11.86
CA ASP A 137 37.73 36.97 11.65
C ASP A 137 36.52 36.05 11.84
N GLU A 138 36.41 34.97 11.06
CA GLU A 138 35.38 33.96 11.28
C GLU A 138 35.57 33.35 12.69
N PRO A 139 34.57 33.42 13.59
CA PRO A 139 34.73 32.92 14.95
C PRO A 139 34.87 31.40 14.92
N LEU A 140 35.96 30.91 15.52
CA LEU A 140 36.16 29.49 15.76
C LEU A 140 35.27 29.05 16.92
N ILE A 141 34.53 27.96 16.74
CA ILE A 141 33.63 27.37 17.74
C ILE A 141 34.15 26.00 18.18
N GLU A 142 33.87 25.65 19.42
CA GLU A 142 34.09 24.28 19.93
C GLU A 142 33.10 23.32 19.24
N CYS A 143 33.65 22.44 18.42
CA CYS A 143 32.88 21.49 17.62
C CYS A 143 33.01 20.07 18.21
N ASP A 144 32.05 19.71 19.06
CA ASP A 144 31.95 18.36 19.65
C ASP A 144 31.00 17.46 18.85
N CYS A 145 31.50 16.90 17.74
CA CYS A 145 30.75 16.01 16.84
C CYS A 145 30.99 14.53 17.08
N ARG A 146 32.05 14.20 17.82
CA ARG A 146 32.54 12.83 17.94
C ARG A 146 31.70 12.06 18.96
N ARG A 147 31.13 10.96 18.53
CA ARG A 147 30.33 10.06 19.35
C ARG A 147 30.92 8.67 19.28
N ILE A 148 30.84 7.97 20.39
CA ILE A 148 31.30 6.58 20.47
C ILE A 148 30.11 5.71 20.78
N GLN A 149 29.98 4.63 20.03
CA GLN A 149 29.04 3.56 20.30
C GLN A 149 29.80 2.24 20.34
N CYS A 150 29.39 1.37 21.24
CA CYS A 150 29.92 0.02 21.36
C CYS A 150 28.88 -0.94 20.78
N MET A 151 29.28 -1.84 19.89
CA MET A 151 28.36 -2.80 19.27
C MET A 151 28.93 -4.20 19.24
N THR A 152 28.06 -5.18 19.05
CA THR A 152 28.43 -6.56 18.72
C THR A 152 28.15 -6.85 17.26
N VAL A 153 28.93 -7.76 16.70
CA VAL A 153 28.73 -8.28 15.35
C VAL A 153 28.01 -9.63 15.45
N PRO A 154 27.17 -10.01 14.47
CA PRO A 154 26.51 -11.31 14.47
C PRO A 154 27.51 -12.47 14.62
N ASP A 155 27.08 -13.55 15.29
CA ASP A 155 27.92 -14.73 15.56
C ASP A 155 27.97 -15.68 14.36
N LYS A 156 28.58 -15.24 13.25
CA LYS A 156 28.91 -16.10 12.10
C LYS A 156 30.42 -16.08 11.82
N PRO A 157 31.00 -17.22 11.39
CA PRO A 157 32.41 -17.27 11.06
C PRO A 157 32.73 -16.38 9.85
N HIS A 158 33.86 -15.67 9.91
CA HIS A 158 34.41 -14.87 8.81
C HIS A 158 33.54 -13.68 8.35
N ILE A 159 32.75 -13.05 9.24
CA ILE A 159 32.10 -11.76 8.92
C ILE A 159 33.12 -10.62 8.84
N ILE A 160 34.15 -10.69 9.71
CA ILE A 160 35.18 -9.69 9.86
C ILE A 160 36.55 -10.27 9.51
N ASP A 161 37.32 -9.53 8.70
CA ASP A 161 38.73 -9.79 8.45
C ASP A 161 39.58 -8.75 9.20
N ILE A 162 40.47 -9.22 10.08
CA ILE A 162 41.35 -8.34 10.86
C ILE A 162 42.55 -7.97 10.00
N VAL A 163 42.64 -6.69 9.64
CA VAL A 163 43.70 -6.15 8.80
C VAL A 163 44.97 -5.92 9.62
N ALA A 164 44.81 -5.43 10.85
CA ALA A 164 45.92 -5.13 11.73
C ALA A 164 45.54 -5.30 13.22
N GLY A 165 46.51 -5.70 14.06
CA GLY A 165 46.31 -5.87 15.50
C GLY A 165 45.77 -7.25 15.89
N ARG A 166 44.93 -7.30 16.93
CA ARG A 166 44.35 -8.53 17.48
C ARG A 166 42.89 -8.34 17.92
N GLU A 167 42.16 -9.44 18.00
CA GLU A 167 40.84 -9.47 18.62
C GLU A 167 40.86 -8.95 20.07
N PRO A 168 39.77 -8.30 20.50
CA PRO A 168 39.64 -7.74 21.84
C PRO A 168 39.46 -8.88 22.84
N GLU A 169 40.28 -8.89 23.88
CA GLU A 169 40.16 -9.88 24.95
C GLU A 169 39.17 -9.38 26.00
N ILE A 170 38.51 -10.33 26.67
CA ILE A 170 37.62 -10.03 27.79
C ILE A 170 38.50 -9.76 29.01
N ASN A 171 38.97 -8.52 29.12
CA ASN A 171 39.84 -8.08 30.20
C ASN A 171 39.11 -7.00 31.01
N ALA A 172 38.78 -7.30 32.26
CA ALA A 172 38.01 -6.40 33.10
C ALA A 172 38.18 -6.67 34.58
N GLU A 173 39.37 -6.39 35.12
CA GLU A 173 39.43 -6.02 36.52
C GLU A 173 39.74 -4.53 36.62
N PRO A 174 38.84 -3.71 37.19
CA PRO A 174 39.21 -2.34 37.54
C PRO A 174 40.34 -2.44 38.56
N SER A 175 41.55 -2.00 38.20
CA SER A 175 42.61 -1.83 39.20
C SER A 175 42.09 -0.80 40.19
N ALA A 176 42.07 -1.14 41.48
CA ALA A 176 41.45 -0.34 42.54
C ALA A 176 41.88 1.15 42.42
N GLY A 177 40.97 2.02 41.97
CA GLY A 177 41.20 3.45 41.78
C GLY A 177 41.53 3.93 40.36
N SER A 178 41.41 3.09 39.32
CA SER A 178 41.58 3.49 37.90
C SER A 178 40.28 3.35 37.10
N ASP A 179 40.11 4.19 36.08
CA ASP A 179 38.98 4.16 35.14
C ASP A 179 38.94 2.83 34.37
N LEU A 180 37.75 2.32 34.10
CA LEU A 180 37.56 1.07 33.36
C LEU A 180 38.19 1.19 31.97
N THR A 181 39.01 0.23 31.57
CA THR A 181 39.54 0.15 30.20
C THR A 181 38.98 -1.09 29.51
N VAL A 182 38.35 -0.91 28.35
CA VAL A 182 37.83 -2.00 27.51
C VAL A 182 38.58 -2.06 26.19
N GLU A 183 38.85 -3.26 25.70
CA GLU A 183 39.47 -3.49 24.40
C GLU A 183 38.38 -3.56 23.31
N ALA A 184 38.62 -2.94 22.16
CA ALA A 184 37.69 -2.94 21.05
C ALA A 184 38.39 -2.94 19.68
N LEU A 185 37.66 -3.39 18.65
CA LEU A 185 38.04 -3.24 17.25
C LEU A 185 37.34 -2.03 16.64
N LEU A 186 37.96 -1.45 15.63
CA LEU A 186 37.37 -0.39 14.81
C LEU A 186 37.54 -0.73 13.33
N ASP A 187 36.57 -0.31 12.54
CA ASP A 187 36.63 -0.43 11.08
C ASP A 187 37.80 0.42 10.53
N GLU A 188 38.50 -0.10 9.52
CA GLU A 188 39.69 0.55 8.94
C GLU A 188 39.36 1.95 8.38
N ASP A 189 38.27 2.09 7.62
CA ASP A 189 37.87 3.38 7.04
C ASP A 189 37.50 4.38 8.15
N THR A 190 36.82 3.90 9.21
CA THR A 190 36.48 4.72 10.38
C THR A 190 37.74 5.11 11.18
N ALA A 191 38.73 4.24 11.30
CA ALA A 191 39.98 4.57 11.98
C ALA A 191 40.79 5.63 11.22
N GLU A 192 40.79 5.58 9.89
CA GLU A 192 41.39 6.62 9.05
C GLU A 192 40.65 7.97 9.20
N GLU A 193 39.30 7.97 9.20
CA GLU A 193 38.50 9.19 9.38
C GLU A 193 38.76 9.86 10.74
N PHE A 194 38.93 9.06 11.80
CA PHE A 194 39.17 9.57 13.15
C PHE A 194 40.66 9.75 13.49
N GLU A 195 41.56 9.48 12.53
CA GLU A 195 43.03 9.50 12.70
C GLU A 195 43.53 8.63 13.87
N LEU A 196 42.87 7.49 14.13
CA LEU A 196 43.17 6.59 15.25
C LEU A 196 44.14 5.47 14.85
N ASN A 197 45.09 5.17 15.73
CA ASN A 197 46.07 4.11 15.56
C ASN A 197 45.88 2.99 16.60
N ILE A 198 46.34 1.78 16.26
CA ILE A 198 46.31 0.65 17.19
C ILE A 198 47.15 0.98 18.43
N GLY A 199 46.54 0.80 19.60
CA GLY A 199 47.12 1.13 20.91
C GLY A 199 46.60 2.44 21.50
N ASP A 200 45.91 3.27 20.72
CA ASP A 200 45.30 4.49 21.22
C ASP A 200 44.20 4.18 22.23
N VAL A 201 44.06 5.07 23.21
CA VAL A 201 43.08 4.95 24.30
C VAL A 201 42.18 6.17 24.24
N ILE A 202 40.92 5.95 23.86
CA ILE A 202 39.94 7.02 23.74
C ILE A 202 39.16 7.13 25.05
N PRO A 203 39.27 8.25 25.79
CA PRO A 203 38.46 8.48 26.97
C PRO A 203 37.04 8.82 26.54
N ALA A 204 36.06 8.18 27.17
CA ALA A 204 34.66 8.32 26.84
C ALA A 204 33.83 8.50 28.11
N ARG A 205 32.77 9.31 28.01
CA ARG A 205 31.85 9.61 29.11
C ARG A 205 30.40 9.33 28.70
N PRO A 206 29.55 8.79 29.60
CA PRO A 206 28.17 8.49 29.27
C PRO A 206 27.40 9.78 28.94
N HIS A 207 26.42 9.67 28.03
CA HIS A 207 25.52 10.80 27.75
C HIS A 207 24.39 10.95 28.78
N TRP A 208 24.24 9.97 29.67
CA TRP A 208 23.27 9.93 30.77
C TRP A 208 23.93 10.23 32.12
N ASP A 209 23.11 10.51 33.14
CA ASP A 209 23.58 10.72 34.51
C ASP A 209 23.98 9.38 35.15
N GLU A 210 25.21 9.31 35.64
CA GLU A 210 25.80 8.10 36.20
C GLU A 210 26.79 8.46 37.31
N GLU A 211 26.94 7.58 38.32
CA GLU A 211 27.90 7.83 39.41
C GLU A 211 29.35 7.77 38.92
N ARG A 212 29.59 6.92 37.91
CA ARG A 212 30.88 6.76 37.24
C ARG A 212 30.78 7.42 35.88
N ILE A 213 31.70 8.35 35.58
CA ILE A 213 31.62 9.20 34.40
C ILE A 213 32.65 8.88 33.31
N ASN A 214 33.61 7.97 33.56
CA ASN A 214 34.73 7.75 32.66
C ASN A 214 34.90 6.26 32.31
N VAL A 215 35.10 5.98 31.02
CA VAL A 215 35.54 4.69 30.48
C VAL A 215 36.56 4.93 29.37
N ASN A 216 37.61 4.12 29.34
CA ASN A 216 38.67 4.18 28.35
C ASN A 216 38.48 3.05 27.33
N ILE A 217 38.36 3.37 26.05
CA ILE A 217 38.26 2.38 24.98
C ILE A 217 39.64 2.28 24.33
N ARG A 218 40.29 1.13 24.46
CA ARG A 218 41.59 0.85 23.83
C ARG A 218 41.39 0.16 22.49
N LEU A 219 41.91 0.77 21.43
CA LEU A 219 41.89 0.19 20.10
C LEU A 219 42.94 -0.93 19.99
N THR A 220 42.52 -2.19 19.87
CA THR A 220 43.43 -3.35 19.79
C THR A 220 43.65 -3.90 18.39
N GLY A 221 42.74 -3.59 17.47
CA GLY A 221 42.84 -4.01 16.08
C GLY A 221 41.91 -3.25 15.16
N LEU A 222 42.29 -3.26 13.88
CA LEU A 222 41.51 -2.72 12.78
C LEU A 222 40.94 -3.85 11.96
N TYR A 223 39.71 -3.68 11.52
CA TYR A 223 39.00 -4.69 10.78
C TYR A 223 38.39 -4.15 9.49
N GLN A 224 38.22 -5.04 8.52
CA GLN A 224 37.47 -4.78 7.31
C GLN A 224 36.34 -5.81 7.19
N ARG A 225 35.24 -5.42 6.56
CA ARG A 225 34.13 -6.33 6.24
C ARG A 225 34.64 -7.36 5.22
N ALA A 226 34.62 -8.65 5.57
CA ALA A 226 35.09 -9.71 4.66
C ALA A 226 34.29 -9.72 3.34
N HIS A 227 32.97 -9.47 3.45
CA HIS A 227 32.05 -9.27 2.34
C HIS A 227 31.17 -8.05 2.64
N PRO A 228 31.52 -6.86 2.11
CA PRO A 228 30.77 -5.62 2.40
C PRO A 228 29.29 -5.67 2.03
N ASP A 229 28.95 -6.39 0.96
CA ASP A 229 27.56 -6.53 0.46
C ASP A 229 26.79 -7.71 1.10
N ALA A 230 27.37 -8.37 2.11
CA ALA A 230 26.74 -9.52 2.72
C ALA A 230 25.48 -9.10 3.50
N PRO A 231 24.39 -9.91 3.47
CA PRO A 231 23.17 -9.64 4.22
C PRO A 231 23.43 -9.37 5.71
N GLU A 232 24.46 -10.00 6.26
CA GLU A 232 24.85 -9.89 7.67
C GLU A 232 25.15 -8.46 8.13
N TRP A 233 25.61 -7.60 7.22
CA TRP A 233 25.93 -6.21 7.54
C TRP A 233 24.69 -5.30 7.52
N ARG A 234 23.57 -5.75 6.93
CA ARG A 234 22.34 -4.93 6.84
C ARG A 234 21.76 -4.59 8.20
N ILE A 235 21.78 -5.52 9.14
CA ILE A 235 21.31 -5.26 10.52
C ILE A 235 22.08 -4.11 11.16
N LEU A 236 23.40 -4.06 10.92
CA LEU A 236 24.28 -3.02 11.45
C LEU A 236 24.08 -1.71 10.69
N ASP A 237 23.96 -1.75 9.36
CA ASP A 237 23.81 -0.56 8.53
C ASP A 237 22.42 0.10 8.65
N GLN A 238 21.35 -0.68 8.77
CA GLN A 238 19.97 -0.17 8.86
C GLN A 238 19.55 0.16 10.30
N ALA A 239 19.81 -0.74 11.26
CA ALA A 239 19.43 -0.52 12.65
C ALA A 239 20.42 0.43 13.35
N PHE A 240 21.72 0.18 13.18
CA PHE A 240 22.77 0.88 13.90
C PHE A 240 23.54 1.91 13.08
N GLY A 241 23.29 2.01 11.77
CA GLY A 241 23.97 2.97 10.91
C GLY A 241 23.76 4.42 11.37
N SER A 242 24.72 5.28 11.03
CA SER A 242 24.57 6.69 11.35
C SER A 242 23.42 7.30 10.55
N ARG A 243 22.29 7.52 11.23
CA ARG A 243 21.14 8.28 10.69
C ARG A 243 21.41 9.78 10.62
N SER A 244 22.61 10.22 11.00
CA SER A 244 22.98 11.63 11.11
C SER A 244 24.18 11.93 10.22
N SER A 245 23.97 12.71 9.16
CA SER A 245 25.05 13.20 8.29
C SER A 245 25.98 14.22 8.95
N THR A 246 25.68 14.60 10.19
CA THR A 246 26.37 15.66 10.91
C THR A 246 27.21 15.17 12.08
N LEU A 247 26.91 13.99 12.64
CA LEU A 247 27.65 13.43 13.77
C LEU A 247 28.66 12.42 13.23
N GLN A 248 29.89 12.49 13.74
CA GLN A 248 30.92 11.49 13.47
C GLN A 248 30.79 10.44 14.56
N ILE A 249 30.32 9.24 14.19
CA ILE A 249 30.07 8.17 15.14
C ILE A 249 31.08 7.05 14.91
N ALA A 250 32.00 6.85 15.84
CA ALA A 250 32.90 5.70 15.85
C ALA A 250 32.20 4.51 16.49
N GLN A 251 31.98 3.46 15.71
CA GLN A 251 31.33 2.22 16.16
C GLN A 251 32.38 1.17 16.49
N PHE A 252 32.65 1.01 17.78
CA PHE A 252 33.61 0.06 18.28
C PHE A 252 32.96 -1.31 18.43
N VAL A 253 33.60 -2.35 17.91
CA VAL A 253 33.15 -3.74 18.07
C VAL A 253 33.78 -4.34 19.32
N LEU A 254 32.93 -4.83 20.23
CA LEU A 254 33.33 -5.49 21.47
C LEU A 254 32.75 -6.90 21.58
N PRO A 255 33.38 -7.80 22.35
CA PRO A 255 32.76 -9.07 22.71
C PRO A 255 31.45 -8.83 23.48
N GLN A 256 30.41 -9.60 23.16
CA GLN A 256 29.12 -9.55 23.85
C GLN A 256 29.29 -9.68 25.38
N GLN A 257 30.19 -10.56 25.82
CA GLN A 257 30.49 -10.76 27.25
C GLN A 257 31.05 -9.50 27.90
N THR A 258 31.93 -8.74 27.23
CA THR A 258 32.44 -7.45 27.73
C THR A 258 31.30 -6.43 27.86
N MET A 259 30.38 -6.38 26.90
CA MET A 259 29.24 -5.46 26.99
C MET A 259 28.31 -5.79 28.18
N LEU A 260 27.95 -7.07 28.37
CA LEU A 260 26.98 -7.49 29.38
C LEU A 260 27.58 -7.61 30.80
N GLU A 261 28.77 -8.19 30.93
CA GLU A 261 29.36 -8.53 32.24
C GLU A 261 30.29 -7.44 32.78
N VAL A 262 30.84 -6.59 31.91
CA VAL A 262 31.78 -5.54 32.29
C VAL A 262 31.12 -4.17 32.23
N MET A 263 30.71 -3.73 31.03
CA MET A 263 30.14 -2.39 30.87
C MET A 263 28.77 -2.28 31.55
N GLY A 264 27.89 -3.27 31.42
CA GLY A 264 26.58 -3.28 32.09
C GLY A 264 26.67 -3.26 33.62
N VAL A 265 27.70 -3.88 34.21
CA VAL A 265 27.95 -3.85 35.66
C VAL A 265 28.65 -2.55 36.09
N TYR A 266 29.51 -1.99 35.23
CA TYR A 266 30.17 -0.72 35.48
C TYR A 266 29.24 0.49 35.32
N PHE A 267 28.24 0.40 34.46
CA PHE A 267 27.24 1.43 34.23
C PHE A 267 25.83 0.86 34.43
N PRO A 268 25.30 0.84 35.67
CA PRO A 268 24.01 0.24 35.98
C PRO A 268 22.84 0.86 35.23
N ASN A 269 22.94 2.13 34.80
CA ASN A 269 21.88 2.81 34.04
C ASN A 269 22.12 2.79 32.52
N MET A 270 23.15 2.09 32.06
CA MET A 270 23.40 1.93 30.63
C MET A 270 22.26 1.14 30.00
N GLY A 271 21.72 1.67 28.90
CA GLY A 271 20.84 0.94 28.01
C GLY A 271 21.58 0.35 26.81
N ALA A 272 20.97 -0.64 26.20
CA ALA A 272 21.37 -1.18 24.92
C ALA A 272 20.16 -1.27 23.99
N GLU A 273 20.42 -0.95 22.72
CA GLU A 273 19.50 -1.16 21.62
C GLU A 273 19.80 -2.54 21.04
N TYR A 274 18.76 -3.33 20.85
CA TYR A 274 18.82 -4.65 20.22
C TYR A 274 18.15 -4.57 18.87
N ALA A 275 18.77 -5.22 17.89
CA ALA A 275 18.19 -5.40 16.57
C ALA A 275 18.05 -6.89 16.28
N TRP A 276 16.94 -7.27 15.66
CA TRP A 276 16.75 -8.55 14.98
C TRP A 276 16.41 -8.28 13.53
N PHE A 277 17.11 -8.96 12.62
CA PHE A 277 16.86 -8.89 11.19
C PHE A 277 16.40 -10.28 10.73
N LEU A 278 15.20 -10.38 10.18
CA LEU A 278 14.63 -11.63 9.71
C LEU A 278 14.54 -11.64 8.19
N ASP A 279 15.24 -12.59 7.58
CA ASP A 279 15.24 -12.78 6.13
C ASP A 279 13.91 -13.39 5.70
N VAL A 280 13.11 -12.63 4.95
CA VAL A 280 11.83 -13.09 4.41
C VAL A 280 12.09 -13.85 3.12
N GLU A 281 11.57 -15.08 3.02
CA GLU A 281 11.68 -15.90 1.81
C GLU A 281 10.42 -15.70 0.96
N PRO A 282 10.45 -14.91 -0.13
CA PRO A 282 9.24 -14.54 -0.86
C PRO A 282 8.53 -15.75 -1.49
N THR A 283 9.30 -16.79 -1.85
CA THR A 283 8.77 -18.01 -2.47
C THR A 283 7.94 -18.87 -1.52
N SER A 284 8.12 -18.68 -0.21
CA SER A 284 7.35 -19.37 0.83
C SER A 284 5.98 -18.74 1.09
N ILE A 285 5.78 -17.49 0.66
CA ILE A 285 4.55 -16.73 0.88
C ILE A 285 3.56 -17.06 -0.23
N HIS A 286 2.47 -17.74 0.15
CA HIS A 286 1.37 -18.05 -0.75
C HIS A 286 0.28 -16.97 -0.71
N ALA A 287 -0.41 -16.77 -1.83
CA ALA A 287 -1.48 -15.76 -1.92
C ALA A 287 -2.66 -16.03 -0.97
N THR A 288 -2.83 -17.28 -0.52
CA THR A 288 -3.86 -17.65 0.46
C THR A 288 -3.57 -17.13 1.86
N ASP A 289 -2.29 -16.88 2.17
CA ASP A 289 -1.83 -16.66 3.53
C ASP A 289 -1.53 -15.18 3.81
N THR A 290 -1.62 -14.30 2.80
CA THR A 290 -1.31 -12.86 2.92
C THR A 290 -2.06 -12.20 4.07
N GLN A 291 -3.37 -12.42 4.16
CA GLN A 291 -4.21 -11.82 5.20
C GLN A 291 -3.81 -12.33 6.59
N LEU A 292 -3.47 -13.62 6.69
CA LEU A 292 -3.01 -14.23 7.94
C LEU A 292 -1.64 -13.67 8.34
N ILE A 293 -0.72 -13.49 7.39
CA ILE A 293 0.62 -12.92 7.62
C ILE A 293 0.47 -11.49 8.13
N ARG A 294 -0.31 -10.65 7.45
CA ARG A 294 -0.55 -9.26 7.87
C ARG A 294 -1.15 -9.16 9.26
N GLN A 295 -2.18 -9.95 9.55
CA GLN A 295 -2.76 -10.02 10.90
C GLN A 295 -1.75 -10.52 11.93
N THR A 296 -0.90 -11.47 11.56
CA THR A 296 0.14 -11.98 12.45
C THR A 296 1.18 -10.90 12.76
N LEU A 297 1.62 -10.13 11.76
CA LEU A 297 2.52 -8.98 11.93
C LEU A 297 1.88 -7.91 12.83
N GLU A 298 0.64 -7.50 12.55
CA GLU A 298 -0.09 -6.50 13.35
C GLU A 298 -0.28 -6.93 14.81
N ILE A 299 -0.67 -8.20 15.05
CA ILE A 299 -0.84 -8.72 16.41
C ILE A 299 0.51 -8.80 17.12
N THR A 300 1.56 -9.22 16.42
CA THR A 300 2.91 -9.35 16.98
C THR A 300 3.48 -7.97 17.33
N GLU A 301 3.31 -6.99 16.45
CA GLU A 301 3.71 -5.61 16.69
C GLU A 301 2.99 -5.04 17.92
N ASN A 302 1.67 -5.18 18.00
CA ASN A 302 0.88 -4.66 19.14
C ASN A 302 1.24 -5.34 20.47
N GLU A 303 1.51 -6.64 20.45
CA GLU A 303 1.88 -7.40 21.65
C GLU A 303 3.28 -7.04 22.14
N LEU A 304 4.28 -7.02 21.25
CA LEU A 304 5.66 -6.69 21.59
C LEU A 304 5.81 -5.23 22.02
N ARG A 305 5.12 -4.30 21.34
CA ARG A 305 5.08 -2.88 21.72
C ARG A 305 4.52 -2.65 23.13
N SER A 306 3.72 -3.58 23.66
CA SER A 306 3.19 -3.50 25.03
C SER A 306 4.12 -4.09 26.10
N GLN A 307 5.08 -4.93 25.70
CA GLN A 307 5.98 -5.67 26.61
C GLN A 307 7.40 -5.14 26.61
N VAL A 308 7.84 -4.52 25.50
CA VAL A 308 9.22 -4.11 25.26
C VAL A 308 9.26 -2.61 25.00
N ASP A 309 10.04 -1.89 25.79
CA ASP A 309 10.27 -0.46 25.61
C ASP A 309 11.09 -0.20 24.33
N GLY A 310 10.85 0.93 23.66
CA GLY A 310 11.58 1.28 22.43
C GLY A 310 11.30 0.37 21.23
N PHE A 311 10.28 -0.49 21.28
CA PHE A 311 9.99 -1.43 20.21
C PHE A 311 9.61 -0.74 18.89
N VAL A 312 10.34 -1.06 17.82
CA VAL A 312 10.05 -0.65 16.44
C VAL A 312 10.07 -1.90 15.56
N LEU A 313 9.03 -2.06 14.72
CA LEU A 313 9.01 -3.05 13.66
C LEU A 313 8.95 -2.30 12.35
N ASP A 314 9.97 -2.48 11.51
CA ASP A 314 10.05 -1.89 10.19
C ASP A 314 10.08 -2.99 9.12
N THR A 315 9.19 -2.87 8.14
CA THR A 315 9.08 -3.77 7.00
C THR A 315 8.17 -3.16 5.95
N GLU A 316 8.52 -3.29 4.67
CA GLU A 316 7.61 -2.95 3.58
C GLU A 316 6.64 -4.09 3.25
N LEU A 317 6.85 -5.29 3.80
CA LEU A 317 6.03 -6.46 3.51
C LEU A 317 4.54 -6.23 3.79
N ASP A 318 4.17 -5.62 4.92
CA ASP A 318 2.76 -5.33 5.22
C ASP A 318 2.12 -4.40 4.16
N ARG A 319 2.85 -3.37 3.72
CA ARG A 319 2.36 -2.41 2.72
C ARG A 319 2.26 -3.06 1.34
N THR A 320 3.23 -3.87 0.96
CA THR A 320 3.26 -4.61 -0.29
C THR A 320 2.11 -5.62 -0.35
N LEU A 321 1.90 -6.39 0.73
CA LEU A 321 0.77 -7.31 0.84
C LEU A 321 -0.59 -6.59 0.85
N LEU A 322 -0.69 -5.43 1.51
CA LEU A 322 -1.91 -4.61 1.50
C LEU A 322 -2.22 -4.08 0.10
N ARG A 323 -1.21 -3.58 -0.63
CA ARG A 323 -1.37 -3.12 -2.02
C ARG A 323 -1.86 -4.26 -2.91
N TYR A 324 -1.22 -5.43 -2.81
CA TYR A 324 -1.65 -6.64 -3.49
C TYR A 324 -3.10 -7.02 -3.17
N GLU A 325 -3.53 -6.98 -1.91
CA GLU A 325 -4.90 -7.31 -1.51
C GLU A 325 -5.93 -6.33 -2.10
N ILE A 326 -5.63 -5.03 -2.09
CA ILE A 326 -6.49 -3.99 -2.67
C ILE A 326 -6.62 -4.19 -4.18
N GLU A 327 -5.49 -4.35 -4.89
CA GLU A 327 -5.49 -4.56 -6.34
C GLU A 327 -6.21 -5.84 -6.73
N LEU A 328 -5.94 -6.94 -6.02
CA LEU A 328 -6.60 -8.22 -6.27
C LEU A 328 -8.11 -8.13 -6.09
N PHE A 329 -8.57 -7.41 -5.05
CA PHE A 329 -9.98 -7.23 -4.78
C PHE A 329 -10.70 -6.56 -5.95
N PHE A 330 -10.16 -5.44 -6.46
CA PHE A 330 -10.74 -4.72 -7.59
C PHE A 330 -10.62 -5.49 -8.90
N ASN A 331 -9.49 -6.16 -9.15
CA ASN A 331 -9.26 -6.95 -10.36
C ASN A 331 -10.14 -8.22 -10.42
N ARG A 332 -10.56 -8.76 -9.27
CA ARG A 332 -11.42 -9.96 -9.20
C ARG A 332 -12.86 -9.69 -9.64
N LEU A 333 -13.41 -8.51 -9.35
CA LEU A 333 -14.83 -8.20 -9.60
C LEU A 333 -15.22 -8.38 -11.08
N PRO A 334 -14.46 -7.85 -12.07
CA PRO A 334 -14.79 -8.05 -13.48
C PRO A 334 -14.72 -9.49 -13.95
N MET A 335 -13.76 -10.27 -13.45
CA MET A 335 -13.63 -11.68 -13.83
C MET A 335 -14.88 -12.47 -13.44
N PHE A 336 -15.47 -12.18 -12.28
CA PHE A 336 -16.75 -12.77 -11.89
C PHE A 336 -17.89 -12.38 -12.84
N ILE A 337 -17.94 -11.14 -13.33
CA ILE A 337 -18.97 -10.69 -14.27
C ILE A 337 -18.87 -11.51 -15.57
N VAL A 338 -17.67 -11.60 -16.15
CA VAL A 338 -17.41 -12.39 -17.38
C VAL A 338 -17.74 -13.87 -17.14
N LEU A 339 -17.35 -14.42 -16.00
CA LEU A 339 -17.65 -15.81 -15.64
C LEU A 339 -19.15 -16.09 -15.60
N ILE A 340 -19.91 -15.27 -14.85
CA ILE A 340 -21.36 -15.44 -14.71
C ILE A 340 -22.02 -15.42 -16.09
N LEU A 341 -21.57 -14.53 -16.99
CA LEU A 341 -22.05 -14.48 -18.37
C LEU A 341 -21.75 -15.75 -19.16
N ILE A 342 -20.51 -16.25 -19.12
CA ILE A 342 -20.13 -17.48 -19.84
C ILE A 342 -20.94 -18.67 -19.33
N VAL A 343 -21.01 -18.84 -18.00
CA VAL A 343 -21.78 -19.92 -17.36
C VAL A 343 -23.24 -19.88 -17.79
N LEU A 344 -23.85 -18.69 -17.75
CA LEU A 344 -25.23 -18.48 -18.17
C LEU A 344 -25.43 -18.86 -19.65
N VAL A 345 -24.51 -18.47 -20.54
CA VAL A 345 -24.55 -18.85 -21.96
C VAL A 345 -24.48 -20.38 -22.12
N VAL A 346 -23.59 -21.04 -21.38
CA VAL A 346 -23.44 -22.50 -21.42
C VAL A 346 -24.66 -23.23 -20.85
N ILE A 347 -25.25 -22.72 -19.75
CA ILE A 347 -26.50 -23.24 -19.19
C ILE A 347 -27.63 -23.08 -20.21
N TYR A 348 -27.73 -21.93 -20.87
CA TYR A 348 -28.74 -21.70 -21.91
C TYR A 348 -28.55 -22.64 -23.11
N TYR A 349 -27.32 -22.78 -23.59
CA TYR A 349 -26.97 -23.69 -24.67
C TYR A 349 -27.32 -25.15 -24.32
N THR A 350 -26.91 -25.63 -23.16
CA THR A 350 -27.20 -27.00 -22.71
C THR A 350 -28.70 -27.23 -22.51
N ALA A 351 -29.43 -26.28 -21.93
CA ALA A 351 -30.88 -26.36 -21.76
C ALA A 351 -31.62 -26.41 -23.10
N THR A 352 -31.20 -25.62 -24.09
CA THR A 352 -31.82 -25.62 -25.42
C THR A 352 -31.54 -26.93 -26.16
N LEU A 353 -30.31 -27.44 -26.11
CA LEU A 353 -29.92 -28.71 -26.73
C LEU A 353 -30.65 -29.89 -26.06
N ALA A 354 -30.78 -29.88 -24.74
CA ALA A 354 -31.57 -30.86 -24.01
C ALA A 354 -33.05 -30.82 -24.36
N GLY A 355 -33.61 -29.62 -24.57
CA GLY A 355 -34.96 -29.46 -25.10
C GLY A 355 -35.13 -30.13 -26.47
N LEU A 356 -34.17 -29.93 -27.38
CA LEU A 356 -34.15 -30.58 -28.70
C LEU A 356 -33.99 -32.11 -28.59
N LEU A 357 -33.15 -32.60 -27.67
CA LEU A 357 -32.98 -34.03 -27.39
C LEU A 357 -34.28 -34.66 -26.90
N ILE A 358 -35.01 -34.00 -26.00
CA ILE A 358 -36.28 -34.49 -25.48
C ILE A 358 -37.37 -34.45 -26.57
N GLU A 359 -37.39 -33.40 -27.40
CA GLU A 359 -38.28 -33.33 -28.58
C GLU A 359 -38.00 -34.48 -29.56
N ALA A 360 -36.73 -34.79 -29.85
CA ALA A 360 -36.35 -35.91 -30.70
C ALA A 360 -36.76 -37.27 -30.09
N GLN A 361 -36.80 -37.38 -28.76
CA GLN A 361 -37.22 -38.57 -28.02
C GLN A 361 -38.72 -38.64 -27.73
N SER A 362 -39.54 -37.69 -28.23
CA SER A 362 -40.95 -37.62 -27.84
C SER A 362 -41.75 -38.86 -28.27
N ALA A 363 -41.39 -39.49 -29.40
CA ALA A 363 -42.00 -40.73 -29.88
C ALA A 363 -41.75 -41.91 -28.92
N ASP A 364 -40.54 -42.03 -28.39
CA ASP A 364 -40.16 -43.07 -27.43
C ASP A 364 -40.87 -42.86 -26.09
N VAL A 365 -40.94 -41.61 -25.64
CA VAL A 365 -41.66 -41.21 -24.42
C VAL A 365 -43.15 -41.53 -24.53
N ALA A 366 -43.76 -41.26 -25.69
CA ALA A 366 -45.17 -41.58 -25.95
C ALA A 366 -45.42 -43.10 -25.94
N LEU A 367 -44.49 -43.90 -26.49
CA LEU A 367 -44.58 -45.36 -26.51
C LEU A 367 -44.45 -45.96 -25.10
N LEU A 368 -43.52 -45.47 -24.29
CA LEU A 368 -43.34 -45.89 -22.89
C LEU A 368 -44.57 -45.57 -22.02
N ARG A 369 -45.18 -44.40 -22.23
CA ARG A 369 -46.47 -44.07 -21.61
C ARG A 369 -47.61 -44.96 -22.10
N GLY A 370 -47.66 -45.28 -23.40
CA GLY A 370 -48.61 -46.22 -23.98
C GLY A 370 -48.53 -47.63 -23.37
N ARG A 371 -47.37 -47.97 -22.80
CA ARG A 371 -47.12 -49.23 -22.06
C ARG A 371 -47.34 -49.12 -20.54
N GLY A 372 -47.90 -48.01 -20.05
CA GLY A 372 -48.29 -47.84 -18.64
C GLY A 372 -47.23 -47.21 -17.72
N THR A 373 -46.14 -46.63 -18.26
CA THR A 373 -45.13 -45.95 -17.43
C THR A 373 -45.68 -44.64 -16.84
N THR A 374 -45.55 -44.45 -15.53
CA THR A 374 -46.02 -43.23 -14.85
C THR A 374 -45.08 -42.04 -15.08
N SER A 375 -45.59 -40.80 -14.98
CA SER A 375 -44.76 -39.59 -15.11
C SER A 375 -43.62 -39.52 -14.09
N ARG A 376 -43.83 -40.05 -12.87
CA ARG A 376 -42.80 -40.11 -11.82
C ARG A 376 -41.67 -41.08 -12.18
N GLN A 377 -42.01 -42.26 -12.72
CA GLN A 377 -41.02 -43.24 -13.19
C GLN A 377 -40.20 -42.71 -14.36
N LEU A 378 -40.84 -41.99 -15.29
CA LEU A 378 -40.15 -41.36 -16.42
C LEU A 378 -39.25 -40.21 -15.98
N LEU A 379 -39.69 -39.38 -15.03
CA LEU A 379 -38.88 -38.30 -14.47
C LEU A 379 -37.66 -38.85 -13.70
N LEU A 380 -37.84 -39.94 -12.92
CA LEU A 380 -36.75 -40.62 -12.23
C LEU A 380 -35.71 -41.18 -13.23
N MET A 381 -36.17 -41.71 -14.37
CA MET A 381 -35.30 -42.19 -15.43
C MET A 381 -34.40 -41.05 -15.96
N PHE A 382 -34.98 -39.89 -16.29
CA PHE A 382 -34.20 -38.72 -16.71
C PHE A 382 -33.27 -38.21 -15.60
N ALA A 383 -33.72 -38.20 -14.34
CA ALA A 383 -32.90 -37.78 -13.21
C ALA A 383 -31.61 -38.63 -13.08
N VAL A 384 -31.75 -39.96 -13.15
CA VAL A 384 -30.61 -40.88 -13.08
C VAL A 384 -29.64 -40.64 -14.25
N GLU A 385 -30.16 -40.44 -15.45
CA GLU A 385 -29.35 -40.11 -16.63
C GLU A 385 -28.56 -38.81 -16.42
N THR A 386 -29.20 -37.75 -15.94
CA THR A 386 -28.53 -36.47 -15.67
C THR A 386 -27.55 -36.53 -14.50
N ILE A 387 -27.81 -37.35 -13.48
CA ILE A 387 -26.90 -37.54 -12.34
C ILE A 387 -25.61 -38.23 -12.80
N ILE A 388 -25.69 -39.22 -13.69
CA ILE A 388 -24.52 -39.89 -14.25
C ILE A 388 -23.68 -38.89 -15.05
N ILE A 389 -24.33 -38.04 -15.86
CA ILE A 389 -23.65 -36.99 -16.63
C ILE A 389 -22.99 -35.97 -15.70
N ALA A 390 -23.70 -35.53 -14.65
CA ALA A 390 -23.18 -34.59 -13.66
C ALA A 390 -21.98 -35.19 -12.89
N ALA A 391 -22.06 -36.45 -12.46
CA ALA A 391 -20.95 -37.13 -11.80
C ALA A 391 -19.71 -37.21 -12.70
N PHE A 392 -19.90 -37.50 -13.99
CA PHE A 392 -18.81 -37.49 -14.96
C PHE A 392 -18.21 -36.09 -15.14
N ALA A 393 -19.04 -35.05 -15.20
CA ALA A 393 -18.58 -33.66 -15.28
C ALA A 393 -17.83 -33.20 -14.01
N ILE A 394 -18.23 -33.65 -12.81
CA ILE A 394 -17.54 -33.35 -11.55
C ILE A 394 -16.15 -33.96 -11.49
N VAL A 395 -15.99 -35.17 -12.04
CA VAL A 395 -14.70 -35.84 -12.08
C VAL A 395 -13.81 -35.24 -13.18
N CYS A 396 -14.31 -35.15 -14.42
CA CYS A 396 -13.49 -34.73 -15.56
C CYS A 396 -13.27 -33.22 -15.65
N GLY A 397 -14.22 -32.40 -15.16
CA GLY A 397 -14.17 -30.95 -15.27
C GLY A 397 -12.93 -30.32 -14.63
N PRO A 398 -12.61 -30.61 -13.36
CA PRO A 398 -11.39 -30.13 -12.70
C PRO A 398 -10.10 -30.48 -13.43
N PHE A 399 -9.95 -31.71 -13.94
CA PHE A 399 -8.74 -32.11 -14.68
C PHE A 399 -8.60 -31.37 -16.02
N LEU A 400 -9.70 -31.19 -16.75
CA LEU A 400 -9.68 -30.41 -17.99
C LEU A 400 -9.41 -28.93 -17.71
N ALA A 401 -9.90 -28.43 -16.57
CA ALA A 401 -9.68 -27.06 -16.14
C ALA A 401 -8.21 -26.81 -15.81
N THR A 402 -7.59 -27.65 -14.98
CA THR A 402 -6.16 -27.52 -14.64
C THR A 402 -5.27 -27.68 -15.86
N TRP A 403 -5.54 -28.67 -16.71
CA TRP A 403 -4.79 -28.85 -17.95
C TRP A 403 -4.94 -27.64 -18.88
N GLY A 404 -6.16 -27.14 -19.07
CA GLY A 404 -6.43 -25.99 -19.92
C GLY A 404 -5.78 -24.71 -19.41
N VAL A 405 -5.89 -24.43 -18.11
CA VAL A 405 -5.27 -23.23 -17.50
C VAL A 405 -3.75 -23.34 -17.51
N SER A 406 -3.17 -24.49 -17.14
CA SER A 406 -1.73 -24.70 -17.21
C SER A 406 -1.18 -24.45 -18.61
N PHE A 407 -1.88 -24.93 -19.64
CA PHE A 407 -1.54 -24.70 -21.05
C PHE A 407 -1.63 -23.23 -21.47
N LEU A 408 -2.60 -22.46 -20.96
CA LEU A 408 -2.72 -21.03 -21.26
C LEU A 408 -1.45 -20.24 -20.91
N GLY A 409 -0.71 -20.65 -19.85
CA GLY A 409 0.56 -20.02 -19.47
C GLY A 409 1.64 -20.04 -20.55
N THR A 410 1.61 -21.06 -21.42
CA THR A 410 2.58 -21.20 -22.52
C THR A 410 2.29 -20.30 -23.71
N LEU A 411 1.17 -19.58 -23.71
CA LEU A 411 0.82 -18.68 -24.80
C LEU A 411 1.63 -17.38 -24.72
N PRO A 412 1.98 -16.75 -25.87
CA PRO A 412 2.81 -15.54 -25.90
C PRO A 412 2.27 -14.38 -25.06
N PHE A 413 0.96 -14.28 -24.91
CA PHE A 413 0.31 -13.23 -24.12
C PHE A 413 0.63 -13.31 -22.62
N PHE A 414 1.00 -14.48 -22.10
CA PHE A 414 1.42 -14.68 -20.71
C PHE A 414 2.94 -14.78 -20.56
N GLY A 415 3.69 -14.68 -21.67
CA GLY A 415 5.14 -14.81 -21.67
C GLY A 415 5.86 -13.75 -20.83
N GLU A 416 5.33 -12.52 -20.78
CA GLU A 416 5.86 -11.44 -19.94
C GLU A 416 5.62 -11.67 -18.44
N LEU A 417 4.64 -12.50 -18.07
CA LEU A 417 4.27 -12.74 -16.68
C LEU A 417 4.91 -14.00 -16.09
N ASN A 418 5.16 -15.02 -16.91
CA ASN A 418 5.62 -16.34 -16.44
C ASN A 418 6.83 -16.89 -17.23
N ALA A 419 7.57 -16.01 -17.92
CA ALA A 419 8.72 -16.38 -18.77
C ALA A 419 8.43 -17.48 -19.82
N GLY A 420 7.16 -17.67 -20.19
CA GLY A 420 6.71 -18.72 -21.11
C GLY A 420 6.52 -20.11 -20.48
N GLU A 421 6.63 -20.24 -19.15
CA GLU A 421 6.35 -21.48 -18.44
C GLU A 421 4.85 -21.74 -18.26
N ALA A 422 4.50 -22.97 -17.91
CA ALA A 422 3.12 -23.33 -17.60
C ALA A 422 2.66 -22.69 -16.28
N LEU A 423 1.39 -22.28 -16.21
CA LEU A 423 0.84 -21.67 -14.99
C LEU A 423 0.86 -22.69 -13.82
N PRO A 424 1.26 -22.29 -12.60
CA PRO A 424 1.21 -23.15 -11.42
C PRO A 424 -0.26 -23.40 -11.07
N VAL A 425 -0.70 -24.65 -11.16
CA VAL A 425 -2.09 -25.04 -10.93
C VAL A 425 -2.19 -26.14 -9.89
N ASN A 426 -3.05 -25.93 -8.91
CA ASN A 426 -3.29 -26.89 -7.83
C ASN A 426 -4.72 -27.43 -7.89
N LEU A 427 -4.88 -28.73 -7.64
CA LEU A 427 -6.20 -29.35 -7.49
C LEU A 427 -6.67 -29.19 -6.04
N THR A 428 -7.26 -28.04 -5.73
CA THR A 428 -7.82 -27.76 -4.40
C THR A 428 -9.25 -28.29 -4.25
N GLN A 429 -9.71 -28.44 -3.01
CA GLN A 429 -11.10 -28.86 -2.72
C GLN A 429 -12.12 -27.87 -3.32
N ASN A 430 -11.79 -26.58 -3.36
CA ASN A 430 -12.65 -25.53 -3.92
C ASN A 430 -12.92 -25.74 -5.42
N VAL A 431 -11.92 -26.24 -6.17
CA VAL A 431 -12.06 -26.56 -7.59
C VAL A 431 -13.14 -27.62 -7.82
N TYR A 432 -13.18 -28.66 -6.97
CA TYR A 432 -14.20 -29.71 -7.03
C TYR A 432 -15.58 -29.22 -6.59
N ILE A 433 -15.65 -28.36 -5.56
CA ILE A 433 -16.91 -27.76 -5.12
C ILE A 433 -17.53 -26.93 -6.26
N MET A 434 -16.74 -26.13 -6.96
CA MET A 434 -17.22 -25.33 -8.09
C MET A 434 -17.66 -26.20 -9.28
N ALA A 435 -16.93 -27.27 -9.60
CA ALA A 435 -17.39 -28.26 -10.59
C ALA A 435 -18.74 -28.88 -10.19
N ALA A 436 -18.95 -29.18 -8.91
CA ALA A 436 -20.21 -29.69 -8.39
C ALA A 436 -21.33 -28.67 -8.53
N ILE A 437 -21.10 -27.41 -8.17
CA ILE A 437 -22.09 -26.33 -8.34
C ILE A 437 -22.47 -26.18 -9.82
N GLY A 438 -21.49 -26.11 -10.72
CA GLY A 438 -21.73 -26.03 -12.16
C GLY A 438 -22.55 -27.20 -12.70
N SER A 439 -22.20 -28.42 -12.28
CA SER A 439 -22.89 -29.63 -12.69
C SER A 439 -24.32 -29.71 -12.15
N VAL A 440 -24.56 -29.26 -10.91
CA VAL A 440 -25.90 -29.17 -10.32
C VAL A 440 -26.76 -28.13 -11.05
N MET A 441 -26.20 -26.96 -11.38
CA MET A 441 -26.91 -25.91 -12.13
C MET A 441 -27.37 -26.43 -13.49
N ILE A 442 -26.53 -27.18 -14.20
CA ILE A 442 -26.89 -27.83 -15.46
C ILE A 442 -27.91 -28.92 -15.24
N MET A 443 -27.74 -29.78 -14.23
CA MET A 443 -28.70 -30.83 -13.92
C MET A 443 -30.10 -30.22 -13.72
N ILE A 444 -30.22 -29.10 -13.00
CA ILE A 444 -31.47 -28.35 -12.84
C ILE A 444 -31.96 -27.86 -14.22
N ALA A 445 -31.08 -27.26 -15.03
CA ALA A 445 -31.42 -26.76 -16.36
C ALA A 445 -31.92 -27.85 -17.32
N LEU A 446 -31.33 -29.06 -17.28
CA LEU A 446 -31.74 -30.25 -18.04
C LEU A 446 -33.08 -30.81 -17.53
N MET A 447 -33.35 -30.66 -16.23
CA MET A 447 -34.58 -31.18 -15.62
C MET A 447 -35.82 -30.34 -15.96
N ILE A 448 -35.67 -29.03 -16.19
CA ILE A 448 -36.78 -28.13 -16.58
C ILE A 448 -37.54 -28.63 -17.82
N PRO A 449 -36.91 -28.88 -18.99
CA PRO A 449 -37.62 -29.40 -20.15
C PRO A 449 -38.17 -30.82 -19.92
N ALA A 450 -37.45 -31.67 -19.17
CA ALA A 450 -37.92 -33.02 -18.84
C ALA A 450 -39.22 -33.00 -18.01
N MET A 451 -39.31 -32.11 -17.01
CA MET A 451 -40.51 -31.90 -16.20
C MET A 451 -41.70 -31.40 -17.04
N ARG A 452 -41.46 -30.50 -18.00
CA ARG A 452 -42.53 -29.97 -18.87
C ARG A 452 -43.13 -31.08 -19.75
N VAL A 453 -42.30 -31.91 -20.37
CA VAL A 453 -42.76 -32.99 -21.26
C VAL A 453 -43.41 -34.13 -20.48
N THR A 454 -42.87 -34.50 -19.31
CA THR A 454 -43.45 -35.55 -18.44
C THR A 454 -44.78 -35.15 -17.80
N ARG A 455 -45.13 -33.86 -17.75
CA ARG A 455 -46.45 -33.37 -17.26
C ARG A 455 -47.49 -33.19 -18.37
N GLN A 456 -47.09 -32.97 -19.62
CA GLN A 456 -48.03 -32.86 -20.73
C GLN A 456 -48.59 -34.24 -21.10
N GLY A 457 -49.92 -34.41 -21.05
CA GLY A 457 -50.58 -35.67 -21.41
C GLY A 457 -50.54 -35.96 -22.91
N VAL A 458 -50.58 -37.24 -23.29
CA VAL A 458 -50.51 -37.73 -24.70
C VAL A 458 -51.60 -37.09 -25.59
N ILE A 459 -52.74 -36.73 -25.01
CA ILE A 459 -53.87 -36.08 -25.70
C ILE A 459 -53.56 -34.59 -25.96
N ALA A 460 -52.88 -33.91 -25.05
CA ALA A 460 -52.48 -32.51 -25.20
C ALA A 460 -51.37 -32.32 -26.25
N GLU A 461 -50.47 -33.30 -26.40
CA GLU A 461 -49.41 -33.29 -27.41
C GLU A 461 -49.99 -33.45 -28.83
N ARG A 462 -50.96 -34.35 -29.00
CA ARG A 462 -51.69 -34.51 -30.29
C ARG A 462 -52.53 -33.28 -30.64
N ALA A 463 -53.18 -32.65 -29.66
CA ALA A 463 -53.92 -31.41 -29.86
C ALA A 463 -53.01 -30.20 -30.18
N GLY A 464 -51.80 -30.16 -29.62
CA GLY A 464 -50.79 -29.12 -29.87
C GLY A 464 -50.12 -29.18 -31.26
N ARG A 465 -50.17 -30.33 -31.96
CA ARG A 465 -49.75 -30.42 -33.37
C ARG A 465 -50.75 -29.79 -34.35
N ALA A 466 -52.01 -29.65 -33.95
CA ALA A 466 -53.08 -29.12 -34.81
C ALA A 466 -53.36 -27.61 -34.62
N ARG A 467 -52.85 -26.99 -33.54
CA ARG A 467 -52.93 -25.54 -33.30
C ARG A 467 -51.59 -25.02 -32.76
N PRO A 468 -51.00 -23.96 -33.33
CA PRO A 468 -49.72 -23.41 -32.86
C PRO A 468 -49.82 -23.01 -31.38
N GLN A 469 -48.73 -23.27 -30.65
CA GLN A 469 -48.64 -23.14 -29.21
C GLN A 469 -48.94 -21.70 -28.76
N ARG A 470 -49.72 -21.55 -27.67
CA ARG A 470 -49.95 -20.27 -27.00
C ARG A 470 -48.61 -19.67 -26.54
N LEU A 471 -48.46 -18.35 -26.66
CA LEU A 471 -47.33 -17.56 -26.15
C LEU A 471 -46.93 -18.00 -24.74
N ALA A 472 -45.63 -18.04 -24.46
CA ALA A 472 -45.09 -18.45 -23.17
C ALA A 472 -45.71 -17.62 -22.03
N PHE A 473 -45.94 -18.23 -20.86
CA PHE A 473 -46.54 -17.57 -19.68
C PHE A 473 -45.89 -16.21 -19.37
N ILE A 474 -44.55 -16.16 -19.43
CA ILE A 474 -43.74 -14.94 -19.19
C ILE A 474 -44.10 -13.83 -20.18
N GLN A 475 -44.20 -14.15 -21.47
CA GLN A 475 -44.53 -13.19 -22.54
C GLN A 475 -45.98 -12.73 -22.47
N ARG A 476 -46.90 -13.60 -22.01
CA ARG A 476 -48.32 -13.27 -21.90
C ARG A 476 -48.59 -12.19 -20.85
N TYR A 477 -47.87 -12.21 -19.74
CA TYR A 477 -48.06 -11.28 -18.61
C TYR A 477 -47.03 -10.14 -18.59
N TYR A 478 -46.25 -9.94 -19.66
CA TYR A 478 -45.23 -8.88 -19.76
C TYR A 478 -44.19 -8.92 -18.62
N LEU A 479 -43.95 -10.12 -18.06
CA LEU A 479 -42.96 -10.30 -16.98
C LEU A 479 -41.53 -10.09 -17.48
N ASP A 480 -41.30 -10.23 -18.79
CA ASP A 480 -40.05 -9.88 -19.47
C ASP A 480 -39.74 -8.37 -19.39
N LEU A 481 -40.73 -7.51 -19.66
CA LEU A 481 -40.57 -6.06 -19.53
C LEU A 481 -40.46 -5.63 -18.06
N GLY A 482 -41.22 -6.27 -17.17
CA GLY A 482 -41.11 -6.03 -15.74
C GLY A 482 -39.71 -6.36 -15.20
N PHE A 483 -39.15 -7.51 -15.61
CA PHE A 483 -37.79 -7.90 -15.28
C PHE A 483 -36.75 -6.91 -15.81
N LEU A 484 -36.88 -6.46 -17.08
CA LEU A 484 -36.02 -5.40 -17.62
C LEU A 484 -36.13 -4.11 -16.81
N GLY A 485 -37.33 -3.72 -16.38
CA GLY A 485 -37.54 -2.55 -15.52
C GLY A 485 -36.83 -2.65 -14.18
N VAL A 486 -36.88 -3.82 -13.53
CA VAL A 486 -36.13 -4.09 -12.29
C VAL A 486 -34.62 -4.01 -12.52
N VAL A 487 -34.12 -4.59 -13.61
CA VAL A 487 -32.68 -4.55 -13.91
C VAL A 487 -32.21 -3.14 -14.27
N LEU A 488 -33.00 -2.35 -15.01
CA LEU A 488 -32.72 -0.94 -15.27
C LEU A 488 -32.72 -0.12 -13.99
N PHE A 489 -33.60 -0.42 -13.05
CA PHE A 489 -33.61 0.20 -11.72
C PHE A 489 -32.33 -0.12 -10.94
N LEU A 490 -31.90 -1.39 -10.93
CA LEU A 490 -30.64 -1.80 -10.31
C LEU A 490 -29.42 -1.15 -10.98
N PHE A 491 -29.44 -1.03 -12.32
CA PHE A 491 -28.39 -0.34 -13.07
C PHE A 491 -28.35 1.17 -12.76
N TRP A 492 -29.51 1.80 -12.60
CA TRP A 492 -29.59 3.20 -12.19
C TRP A 492 -29.07 3.40 -10.76
N GLN A 493 -29.42 2.49 -9.83
CA GLN A 493 -28.90 2.51 -8.47
C GLN A 493 -27.38 2.39 -8.44
N LEU A 494 -26.82 1.48 -9.24
CA LEU A 494 -25.39 1.32 -9.48
C LEU A 494 -24.71 2.62 -9.92
N THR A 495 -25.28 3.28 -10.93
CA THR A 495 -24.73 4.52 -11.49
C THR A 495 -24.78 5.67 -10.47
N ARG A 496 -25.76 5.67 -9.56
CA ARG A 496 -25.89 6.65 -8.46
C ARG A 496 -24.93 6.38 -7.30
N GLN A 497 -24.67 5.11 -6.98
CA GLN A 497 -23.76 4.73 -5.90
C GLN A 497 -22.29 4.91 -6.29
N GLY A 498 -21.95 4.91 -7.58
CA GLY A 498 -20.61 5.19 -8.09
C GLY A 498 -19.57 4.10 -7.80
N SER A 499 -19.87 3.14 -6.93
CA SER A 499 -18.99 2.02 -6.57
C SER A 499 -19.78 0.72 -6.37
N PHE A 500 -19.13 -0.40 -6.67
CA PHE A 500 -19.60 -1.76 -6.36
C PHE A 500 -19.40 -2.14 -4.88
N VAL A 501 -18.66 -1.30 -4.14
CA VAL A 501 -18.28 -1.45 -2.74
C VAL A 501 -19.12 -0.50 -1.90
N ALA A 502 -19.85 -1.04 -0.93
CA ALA A 502 -20.50 -0.24 0.10
C ALA A 502 -19.68 -0.37 1.39
N SER A 503 -19.33 0.76 2.00
CA SER A 503 -18.82 0.80 3.38
C SER A 503 -20.01 0.64 4.33
N ASP A 504 -20.01 -0.41 5.14
CA ASP A 504 -21.00 -0.56 6.20
C ASP A 504 -20.79 0.52 7.28
N ILE A 505 -21.77 0.71 8.17
CA ILE A 505 -21.76 1.70 9.26
C ILE A 505 -20.59 1.44 10.23
N PHE A 506 -19.99 0.25 10.18
CA PHE A 506 -18.82 -0.19 10.95
C PHE A 506 -17.50 -0.11 10.18
N GLY A 507 -17.47 0.45 8.96
CA GLY A 507 -16.26 0.61 8.15
C GLY A 507 -15.83 -0.65 7.37
N GLU A 508 -16.55 -1.78 7.50
CA GLU A 508 -16.27 -2.97 6.69
C GLU A 508 -16.72 -2.77 5.23
N THR A 509 -15.79 -2.97 4.29
CA THR A 509 -16.07 -2.93 2.85
C THR A 509 -16.71 -4.23 2.40
N THR A 510 -18.02 -4.22 2.16
CA THR A 510 -18.73 -5.41 1.66
C THR A 510 -19.13 -5.24 0.20
N VAL A 511 -18.86 -6.27 -0.60
CA VAL A 511 -19.27 -6.30 -2.01
C VAL A 511 -20.76 -6.60 -2.08
N ASN A 512 -21.52 -5.73 -2.74
CA ASN A 512 -22.92 -6.02 -3.01
C ASN A 512 -23.03 -7.06 -4.15
N GLN A 513 -23.15 -8.33 -3.77
CA GLN A 513 -23.21 -9.47 -4.70
C GLN A 513 -24.35 -9.37 -5.73
N VAL A 514 -25.48 -8.73 -5.36
CA VAL A 514 -26.61 -8.54 -6.27
C VAL A 514 -26.27 -7.53 -7.36
N ILE A 515 -25.60 -6.46 -6.97
CA ILE A 515 -25.13 -5.40 -7.86
C ILE A 515 -24.09 -5.93 -8.86
N LEU A 516 -23.21 -6.84 -8.42
CA LEU A 516 -22.21 -7.46 -9.29
C LEU A 516 -22.84 -8.28 -10.44
N ALA A 517 -24.02 -8.87 -10.23
CA ALA A 517 -24.71 -9.67 -11.25
C ALA A 517 -25.49 -8.82 -12.27
N VAL A 518 -25.63 -7.50 -12.06
CA VAL A 518 -26.49 -6.63 -12.89
C VAL A 518 -26.14 -6.65 -14.38
N PRO A 519 -24.87 -6.57 -14.81
CA PRO A 519 -24.54 -6.63 -16.24
C PRO A 519 -25.01 -7.93 -16.90
N ALA A 520 -24.87 -9.06 -16.19
CA ALA A 520 -25.33 -10.35 -16.66
C ALA A 520 -26.87 -10.42 -16.72
N LEU A 521 -27.55 -9.95 -15.68
CA LEU A 521 -29.01 -9.88 -15.65
C LEU A 521 -29.55 -8.94 -16.75
N PHE A 522 -28.85 -7.86 -17.05
CA PHE A 522 -29.20 -6.92 -18.11
C PHE A 522 -29.09 -7.59 -19.47
N LEU A 523 -28.01 -8.32 -19.72
CA LEU A 523 -27.83 -9.05 -20.97
C LEU A 523 -28.91 -10.12 -21.18
N VAL A 524 -29.31 -10.83 -20.12
CA VAL A 524 -30.46 -11.76 -20.15
C VAL A 524 -31.76 -11.03 -20.42
N ALA A 525 -32.05 -9.97 -19.66
CA ALA A 525 -33.29 -9.20 -19.77
C ALA A 525 -33.44 -8.61 -21.18
N ALA A 526 -32.39 -7.95 -21.67
CA ALA A 526 -32.31 -7.41 -23.01
C ALA A 526 -32.44 -8.52 -24.07
N GLY A 527 -31.76 -9.66 -23.90
CA GLY A 527 -31.87 -10.81 -24.82
C GLY A 527 -33.30 -11.35 -24.92
N VAL A 528 -34.00 -11.52 -23.79
CA VAL A 528 -35.40 -11.98 -23.77
C VAL A 528 -36.34 -10.96 -24.40
N VAL A 529 -36.13 -9.66 -24.15
CA VAL A 529 -36.91 -8.59 -24.79
C VAL A 529 -36.62 -8.51 -26.29
N LEU A 530 -35.38 -8.71 -26.72
CA LEU A 530 -34.99 -8.78 -28.13
C LEU A 530 -35.68 -9.96 -28.84
N LEU A 531 -35.95 -11.09 -28.17
CA LEU A 531 -36.76 -12.16 -28.74
C LEU A 531 -38.21 -11.74 -29.04
N ARG A 532 -38.73 -10.72 -28.36
CA ARG A 532 -40.05 -10.15 -28.64
C ARG A 532 -40.01 -9.16 -29.80
N VAL A 533 -38.92 -8.40 -29.90
CA VAL A 533 -38.65 -7.49 -31.01
C VAL A 533 -38.34 -8.27 -32.29
N PHE A 534 -37.75 -9.46 -32.20
CA PHE A 534 -37.31 -10.25 -33.36
C PHE A 534 -38.43 -10.59 -34.35
N PRO A 535 -39.60 -11.15 -33.96
CA PRO A 535 -40.70 -11.40 -34.89
C PRO A 535 -41.26 -10.12 -35.51
N LEU A 536 -41.32 -9.02 -34.74
CA LEU A 536 -41.76 -7.71 -35.22
C LEU A 536 -40.79 -7.18 -36.27
N ALA A 537 -39.49 -7.26 -36.02
CA ALA A 537 -38.44 -6.86 -36.94
C ALA A 537 -38.46 -7.71 -38.22
N MET A 538 -38.65 -9.02 -38.12
CA MET A 538 -38.76 -9.92 -39.28
C MET A 538 -40.03 -9.66 -40.09
N ASP A 539 -41.17 -9.33 -39.47
CA ASP A 539 -42.38 -8.93 -40.18
C ASP A 539 -42.17 -7.59 -40.91
N LEU A 540 -41.53 -6.62 -40.26
CA LEU A 540 -41.22 -5.32 -40.85
C LEU A 540 -40.23 -5.45 -42.01
N LEU A 541 -39.20 -6.29 -41.86
CA LEU A 541 -38.24 -6.62 -42.91
C LEU A 541 -38.93 -7.38 -44.06
N GLY A 542 -39.84 -8.29 -43.74
CA GLY A 542 -40.69 -8.97 -44.71
C GLY A 542 -41.52 -8.00 -45.54
N ARG A 543 -42.14 -7.00 -44.91
CA ARG A 543 -42.89 -5.92 -45.58
C ARG A 543 -41.98 -5.05 -46.44
N LEU A 544 -40.81 -4.66 -45.94
CA LEU A 544 -39.85 -3.82 -46.66
C LEU A 544 -39.33 -4.53 -47.91
N LEU A 545 -38.99 -5.82 -47.80
CA LEU A 545 -38.48 -6.62 -48.91
C LEU A 545 -39.56 -6.93 -49.95
N THR A 546 -40.84 -6.90 -49.58
CA THR A 546 -41.97 -7.00 -50.51
C THR A 546 -42.32 -5.68 -51.20
N THR A 547 -41.68 -4.56 -50.84
CA THR A 547 -41.91 -3.26 -51.51
C THR A 547 -41.44 -3.33 -52.97
N ASP A 548 -42.20 -2.72 -53.90
CA ASP A 548 -41.99 -2.80 -55.36
C ASP A 548 -40.58 -2.47 -55.85
N ILE A 549 -39.85 -1.65 -55.09
CA ILE A 549 -38.49 -1.20 -55.42
C ILE A 549 -37.47 -2.31 -55.10
N VAL A 550 -37.65 -3.01 -53.99
CA VAL A 550 -36.68 -3.96 -53.43
C VAL A 550 -36.94 -5.39 -53.94
N SER A 551 -38.20 -5.73 -54.22
CA SER A 551 -38.61 -7.03 -54.75
C SER A 551 -38.02 -7.35 -56.13
N ARG A 552 -37.54 -6.34 -56.87
CA ARG A 552 -36.81 -6.52 -58.14
C ARG A 552 -35.36 -6.98 -57.96
N ILE A 553 -34.78 -6.75 -56.77
CA ILE A 553 -33.37 -7.02 -56.47
C ILE A 553 -33.22 -8.30 -55.66
N VAL A 554 -34.21 -8.63 -54.82
CA VAL A 554 -34.11 -9.74 -53.85
C VAL A 554 -34.85 -10.99 -54.35
N SER A 555 -34.19 -12.15 -54.24
CA SER A 555 -34.77 -13.44 -54.64
C SER A 555 -36.04 -13.78 -53.84
N PRO A 556 -37.09 -14.33 -54.49
CA PRO A 556 -38.31 -14.79 -53.81
C PRO A 556 -38.05 -15.79 -52.67
N ALA A 557 -36.97 -16.57 -52.76
CA ALA A 557 -36.59 -17.54 -51.73
C ALA A 557 -36.24 -16.85 -50.39
N VAL A 558 -35.59 -15.69 -50.42
CA VAL A 558 -35.21 -14.92 -49.23
C VAL A 558 -36.45 -14.35 -48.55
N VAL A 559 -37.39 -13.81 -49.34
CA VAL A 559 -38.66 -13.28 -48.84
C VAL A 559 -39.49 -14.36 -48.16
N LEU A 560 -39.61 -15.54 -48.80
CA LEU A 560 -40.31 -16.69 -48.22
C LEU A 560 -39.63 -17.19 -46.94
N GLY A 561 -38.30 -17.17 -46.88
CA GLY A 561 -37.53 -17.50 -45.68
C GLY A 561 -37.84 -16.57 -44.50
N ILE A 562 -37.87 -15.26 -44.74
CA ILE A 562 -38.16 -14.25 -43.71
C ILE A 562 -39.62 -14.35 -43.25
N TRP A 563 -40.57 -14.55 -44.16
CA TRP A 563 -41.97 -14.78 -43.80
C TRP A 563 -42.16 -16.06 -42.97
N GLN A 564 -41.42 -17.13 -43.27
CA GLN A 564 -41.44 -18.36 -42.48
C GLN A 564 -40.87 -18.14 -41.08
N MET A 565 -39.81 -17.34 -40.95
CA MET A 565 -39.24 -16.96 -39.64
C MET A 565 -40.18 -16.09 -38.80
N ALA A 566 -40.85 -15.11 -39.43
CA ALA A 566 -41.81 -14.24 -38.74
C ALA A 566 -43.04 -15.01 -38.23
N ARG A 567 -43.52 -16.01 -39.00
CA ARG A 567 -44.73 -16.79 -38.68
C ARG A 567 -44.49 -17.98 -37.73
N ASN A 568 -43.29 -18.56 -37.71
CA ASN A 568 -42.92 -19.66 -36.81
C ASN A 568 -41.73 -19.29 -35.89
N PRO A 569 -41.88 -18.27 -35.02
CA PRO A 569 -40.76 -17.71 -34.27
C PRO A 569 -40.17 -18.67 -33.21
N ALA A 570 -40.95 -19.62 -32.69
CA ALA A 570 -40.56 -20.45 -31.55
C ALA A 570 -39.33 -21.35 -31.79
N HIS A 571 -39.12 -21.82 -33.02
CA HIS A 571 -37.95 -22.65 -33.35
C HIS A 571 -36.69 -21.78 -33.52
N TYR A 572 -36.82 -20.64 -34.21
CA TYR A 572 -35.71 -19.74 -34.52
C TYR A 572 -35.29 -18.86 -33.32
N SER A 573 -36.20 -18.57 -32.39
CA SER A 573 -35.92 -17.78 -31.19
C SER A 573 -34.89 -18.45 -30.26
N ARG A 574 -34.84 -19.78 -30.19
CA ARG A 574 -33.88 -20.52 -29.36
C ARG A 574 -32.43 -20.31 -29.82
N VAL A 575 -32.19 -20.47 -31.13
CA VAL A 575 -30.86 -20.27 -31.72
C VAL A 575 -30.49 -18.79 -31.76
N SER A 576 -31.46 -17.91 -32.01
CA SER A 576 -31.23 -16.46 -32.02
C SER A 576 -30.81 -15.93 -30.65
N LEU A 577 -31.43 -16.40 -29.56
CA LEU A 577 -31.03 -15.97 -28.21
C LEU A 577 -29.59 -16.39 -27.90
N LEU A 578 -29.17 -17.60 -28.30
CA LEU A 578 -27.79 -18.03 -28.15
C LEU A 578 -26.84 -17.06 -28.87
N LEU A 579 -27.12 -16.74 -30.14
CA LEU A 579 -26.32 -15.79 -30.92
C LEU A 579 -26.29 -14.40 -30.28
N ILE A 580 -27.43 -13.89 -29.80
CA ILE A 580 -27.52 -12.59 -29.11
C ILE A 580 -26.68 -12.60 -27.83
N LEU A 581 -26.80 -13.65 -27.01
CA LEU A 581 -26.04 -13.77 -25.76
C LEU A 581 -24.53 -13.88 -26.03
N THR A 582 -24.12 -14.68 -27.02
CA THR A 582 -22.71 -14.85 -27.40
C THR A 582 -22.13 -13.57 -28.01
N ALA A 583 -22.85 -12.89 -28.89
CA ALA A 583 -22.42 -11.61 -29.46
C ALA A 583 -22.33 -10.52 -28.38
N GLY A 584 -23.34 -10.47 -27.48
CA GLY A 584 -23.35 -9.55 -26.35
C GLY A 584 -22.17 -9.78 -25.41
N LEU A 585 -21.86 -11.04 -25.08
CA LEU A 585 -20.67 -11.41 -24.30
C LEU A 585 -19.38 -10.98 -25.00
N GLY A 586 -19.26 -11.17 -26.33
CA GLY A 586 -18.08 -10.75 -27.09
C GLY A 586 -17.87 -9.23 -27.07
N VAL A 587 -18.92 -8.44 -27.29
CA VAL A 587 -18.86 -6.97 -27.22
C VAL A 587 -18.56 -6.50 -25.80
N PHE A 588 -19.16 -7.13 -24.79
CA PHE A 588 -18.89 -6.85 -23.39
C PHE A 588 -17.41 -7.11 -23.06
N ALA A 589 -16.88 -8.29 -23.40
CA ALA A 589 -15.49 -8.65 -23.13
C ALA A 589 -14.51 -7.67 -23.79
N ALA A 590 -14.73 -7.31 -25.05
CA ALA A 590 -13.88 -6.36 -25.77
C ALA A 590 -13.92 -4.94 -25.17
N SER A 591 -15.13 -4.44 -24.86
CA SER A 591 -15.29 -3.10 -24.27
C SER A 591 -14.74 -3.03 -22.85
N PHE A 592 -14.95 -4.11 -22.08
CA PHE A 592 -14.47 -4.21 -20.72
C PHE A 592 -12.94 -4.24 -20.66
N ALA A 593 -12.29 -5.05 -21.50
CA ALA A 593 -10.82 -5.11 -21.59
C ALA A 593 -10.21 -3.73 -21.90
N ALA A 594 -10.74 -3.03 -22.91
CA ALA A 594 -10.27 -1.69 -23.27
C ALA A 594 -10.49 -0.65 -22.15
N THR A 595 -11.56 -0.79 -21.37
CA THR A 595 -11.85 0.10 -20.23
C THR A 595 -10.92 -0.19 -19.06
N LEU A 596 -10.62 -1.47 -18.80
CA LEU A 596 -9.69 -1.89 -17.75
C LEU A 596 -8.27 -1.40 -18.06
N GLU A 597 -7.80 -1.57 -19.30
CA GLU A 597 -6.48 -1.07 -19.73
C GLU A 597 -6.38 0.45 -19.57
N ARG A 598 -7.40 1.19 -20.02
CA ARG A 598 -7.44 2.64 -19.83
C ARG A 598 -7.47 3.02 -18.34
N SER A 599 -8.25 2.30 -17.52
CA SER A 599 -8.31 2.56 -16.07
C SER A 599 -6.98 2.30 -15.38
N ALA A 600 -6.27 1.23 -15.73
CA ALA A 600 -4.96 0.91 -15.17
C ALA A 600 -3.94 2.00 -15.55
N ARG A 601 -3.95 2.44 -16.82
CA ARG A 601 -3.09 3.54 -17.27
C ARG A 601 -3.40 4.86 -16.54
N ASP A 602 -4.68 5.20 -16.41
CA ASP A 602 -5.11 6.41 -15.69
C ASP A 602 -4.71 6.35 -14.20
N GLN A 603 -4.76 5.18 -13.56
CA GLN A 603 -4.35 5.00 -12.16
C GLN A 603 -2.84 5.21 -11.97
N VAL A 604 -2.01 4.63 -12.84
CA VAL A 604 -0.55 4.81 -12.81
C VAL A 604 -0.20 6.29 -13.03
N LEU A 605 -0.82 6.94 -14.01
CA LEU A 605 -0.60 8.37 -14.27
C LEU A 605 -1.05 9.26 -13.11
N TYR A 606 -2.14 8.88 -12.42
CA TYR A 606 -2.61 9.59 -11.23
C TYR A 606 -1.69 9.41 -10.01
N GLU A 607 -1.16 8.21 -9.80
CA GLU A 607 -0.30 7.90 -8.64
C GLU A 607 1.10 8.51 -8.76
N THR A 608 1.65 8.51 -9.97
CA THR A 608 2.91 9.17 -10.30
C THR A 608 2.74 10.69 -10.33
N GLY A 609 1.63 11.17 -10.90
CA GLY A 609 1.30 12.58 -11.01
C GLY A 609 2.03 13.31 -12.15
N GLY A 610 3.15 12.78 -12.65
CA GLY A 610 3.94 13.31 -13.77
C GLY A 610 4.86 12.23 -14.33
N ASP A 611 5.86 12.61 -15.15
CA ASP A 611 6.79 11.65 -15.75
C ASP A 611 7.71 10.98 -14.72
N ILE A 612 8.16 11.72 -13.71
CA ILE A 612 9.02 11.24 -12.63
C ILE A 612 8.53 11.82 -11.30
N ARG A 613 8.45 10.97 -10.27
CA ARG A 613 8.13 11.37 -8.89
C ARG A 613 9.25 10.94 -7.95
N VAL A 614 9.80 11.89 -7.20
CA VAL A 614 10.86 11.64 -6.22
C VAL A 614 10.29 11.77 -4.80
N PRO A 615 9.94 10.66 -4.11
CA PRO A 615 9.51 10.71 -2.72
C PRO A 615 10.69 10.87 -1.75
N GLY A 616 10.41 11.18 -0.49
CA GLY A 616 11.40 11.12 0.60
C GLY A 616 12.33 12.34 0.73
N ILE A 617 12.09 13.40 -0.06
CA ILE A 617 12.81 14.66 0.10
C ILE A 617 12.36 15.32 1.41
N SER A 618 13.26 15.41 2.39
CA SER A 618 12.99 16.05 3.68
C SER A 618 13.93 17.24 3.92
N ASN A 619 13.38 18.31 4.49
CA ASN A 619 14.17 19.46 4.89
C ASN A 619 15.03 19.08 6.10
N ARG A 620 16.35 19.00 5.91
CA ARG A 620 17.32 18.74 6.99
C ARG A 620 17.18 19.83 8.06
N PRO A 621 16.91 19.54 9.36
CA PRO A 621 16.62 20.58 10.35
C PRO A 621 17.77 21.57 10.67
N GLY A 622 18.99 21.33 10.18
CA GLY A 622 20.14 22.24 10.34
C GLY A 622 21.14 22.12 9.18
N GLY A 623 22.27 22.82 9.29
CA GLY A 623 23.28 22.91 8.23
C GLY A 623 23.03 24.07 7.26
N ARG A 624 23.78 24.14 6.15
CA ARG A 624 23.60 25.15 5.09
C ARG A 624 22.29 24.92 4.33
N SER A 625 21.56 26.00 4.07
CA SER A 625 20.36 25.95 3.23
C SER A 625 20.69 25.59 1.78
N PHE A 626 19.80 24.86 1.11
CA PHE A 626 19.92 24.44 -0.29
C PHE A 626 18.54 24.44 -0.96
N ASN A 627 18.50 24.59 -2.28
CA ASN A 627 17.28 24.55 -3.08
C ASN A 627 17.30 23.33 -4.01
N VAL A 628 16.53 22.30 -3.65
CA VAL A 628 16.47 21.05 -4.43
C VAL A 628 15.84 21.26 -5.79
N GLU A 629 14.92 22.22 -5.91
CA GLU A 629 14.16 22.43 -7.13
C GLU A 629 15.06 22.99 -8.25
N GLU A 630 15.87 24.00 -7.93
CA GLU A 630 16.85 24.59 -8.84
C GLU A 630 17.91 23.57 -9.26
N ASP A 631 18.43 22.77 -8.30
CA ASP A 631 19.38 21.70 -8.58
C ASP A 631 18.79 20.64 -9.56
N LEU A 632 17.49 20.36 -9.49
CA LEU A 632 16.81 19.42 -10.37
C LEU A 632 16.49 20.03 -11.75
N GLN A 633 16.12 21.31 -11.81
CA GLN A 633 15.89 22.03 -13.06
C GLN A 633 17.16 22.11 -13.92
N ASP A 634 18.34 22.19 -13.29
CA ASP A 634 19.63 22.20 -13.98
C ASP A 634 20.02 20.84 -14.59
N VAL A 635 19.32 19.76 -14.26
CA VAL A 635 19.57 18.43 -14.83
C VAL A 635 19.10 18.38 -16.28
N LYS A 636 20.03 18.03 -17.18
CA LYS A 636 19.75 17.93 -18.61
C LYS A 636 18.59 16.95 -18.89
N GLY A 637 17.49 17.49 -19.41
CA GLY A 637 16.30 16.71 -19.81
C GLY A 637 15.09 16.91 -18.89
N VAL A 638 15.25 17.66 -17.80
CA VAL A 638 14.14 18.16 -16.99
C VAL A 638 13.62 19.45 -17.64
N GLU A 639 12.32 19.50 -17.93
CA GLU A 639 11.67 20.70 -18.49
C GLU A 639 11.04 21.54 -17.39
N GLU A 640 10.32 20.90 -16.46
CA GLU A 640 9.61 21.55 -15.35
C GLU A 640 9.73 20.69 -14.09
N VAL A 641 9.71 21.35 -12.92
CA VAL A 641 9.74 20.70 -11.60
C VAL A 641 8.65 21.35 -10.76
N ALA A 642 7.92 20.53 -9.99
CA ALA A 642 6.91 21.02 -9.05
C ALA A 642 7.12 20.37 -7.69
N THR A 643 7.25 21.19 -6.65
CA THR A 643 7.45 20.71 -5.28
C THR A 643 6.10 20.44 -4.60
N ILE A 644 5.97 19.27 -3.94
CA ILE A 644 4.73 18.87 -3.26
C ILE A 644 5.03 18.53 -1.81
N TYR A 645 4.32 19.19 -0.87
CA TYR A 645 4.41 18.88 0.55
C TYR A 645 3.17 18.15 1.03
N ARG A 646 3.34 16.94 1.57
CA ARG A 646 2.24 16.11 2.08
C ARG A 646 2.40 15.89 3.58
N LEU A 647 1.34 16.21 4.33
CA LEU A 647 1.28 16.03 5.78
C LEU A 647 0.02 15.24 6.14
N ARG A 648 0.07 14.41 7.18
CA ARG A 648 -1.13 13.83 7.81
C ARG A 648 -1.36 14.56 9.13
N GLY A 649 -2.55 15.14 9.29
CA GLY A 649 -3.00 15.76 10.52
C GLY A 649 -4.09 14.92 11.19
N SER A 650 -4.28 15.13 12.49
CA SER A 650 -5.42 14.59 13.23
C SER A 650 -6.17 15.72 13.90
N ILE A 651 -7.49 15.75 13.77
CA ILE A 651 -8.36 16.67 14.51
C ILE A 651 -8.91 15.90 15.70
N THR A 652 -8.52 16.30 16.90
CA THR A 652 -9.06 15.78 18.15
C THR A 652 -10.18 16.70 18.61
N ALA A 653 -11.41 16.45 18.15
CA ALA A 653 -12.60 17.19 18.59
C ALA A 653 -13.50 16.27 19.43
N GLY A 654 -13.33 16.31 20.75
CA GLY A 654 -14.10 15.46 21.68
C GLY A 654 -13.60 14.02 21.73
N PHE A 655 -14.50 13.03 21.61
CA PHE A 655 -14.17 11.60 21.63
C PHE A 655 -13.83 11.01 20.25
N ASN A 656 -13.94 11.80 19.17
CA ASN A 656 -13.66 11.34 17.82
C ASN A 656 -12.25 11.77 17.39
N PHE A 657 -11.51 10.83 16.84
CA PHE A 657 -10.22 11.03 16.19
C PHE A 657 -10.43 10.98 14.68
N ASP A 658 -10.47 12.13 14.02
CA ASP A 658 -10.49 12.19 12.55
C ASP A 658 -9.08 12.51 12.04
N GLN A 659 -8.57 11.65 11.15
CA GLN A 659 -7.33 11.91 10.42
C GLN A 659 -7.64 12.59 9.08
N PHE A 660 -6.81 13.55 8.69
CA PHE A 660 -6.89 14.20 7.39
C PHE A 660 -5.51 14.29 6.74
N SER A 661 -5.47 14.30 5.41
CA SER A 661 -4.23 14.56 4.67
C SER A 661 -4.26 15.99 4.16
N VAL A 662 -3.16 16.71 4.38
CA VAL A 662 -2.88 18.01 3.76
C VAL A 662 -1.94 17.77 2.59
N LEU A 663 -2.26 18.39 1.46
CA LEU A 663 -1.39 18.46 0.29
C LEU A 663 -1.21 19.94 -0.02
N ALA A 664 0.02 20.42 0.10
CA ALA A 664 0.40 21.75 -0.35
C ALA A 664 1.14 21.62 -1.68
N ILE A 665 0.71 22.40 -2.66
CA ILE A 665 1.22 22.44 -4.02
C ILE A 665 1.34 23.91 -4.43
N ASP A 666 2.32 24.21 -5.27
CA ASP A 666 2.32 25.47 -6.00
C ASP A 666 1.37 25.36 -7.20
N PRO A 667 0.28 26.13 -7.27
CA PRO A 667 -0.72 26.04 -8.33
C PRO A 667 -0.18 26.42 -9.72
N ASP A 668 0.88 27.23 -9.80
CA ASP A 668 1.44 27.67 -11.07
C ASP A 668 2.36 26.58 -11.65
N GLU A 669 3.24 26.00 -10.83
CA GLU A 669 4.17 24.93 -11.25
C GLU A 669 3.45 23.60 -11.49
N ILE A 670 2.54 23.22 -10.59
CA ILE A 670 1.85 21.93 -10.68
C ILE A 670 0.97 21.83 -11.92
N GLY A 671 0.52 22.97 -12.47
CA GLY A 671 -0.29 23.02 -13.69
C GLY A 671 0.44 22.54 -14.93
N GLU A 672 1.75 22.72 -15.00
CA GLU A 672 2.59 22.32 -16.13
C GLU A 672 3.11 20.88 -15.99
N VAL A 673 3.32 20.41 -14.75
CA VAL A 673 3.85 19.07 -14.46
C VAL A 673 2.75 18.01 -14.33
N ALA A 674 1.61 18.35 -13.76
CA ALA A 674 0.65 17.34 -13.32
C ALA A 674 -0.20 16.75 -14.45
N TRP A 675 -0.21 15.42 -14.55
CA TRP A 675 -1.19 14.72 -15.36
C TRP A 675 -2.60 14.87 -14.77
N HIS A 676 -3.56 15.20 -15.61
CA HIS A 676 -4.95 15.32 -15.22
C HIS A 676 -5.90 14.74 -16.29
N ARG A 677 -7.04 14.23 -15.83
CA ARG A 677 -8.13 13.78 -16.70
C ARG A 677 -9.19 14.86 -16.83
N ARG A 678 -9.70 15.06 -18.05
CA ARG A 678 -10.64 16.16 -18.39
C ARG A 678 -11.99 16.13 -17.64
N ASP A 679 -12.32 15.01 -17.01
CA ASP A 679 -13.58 14.79 -16.28
C ASP A 679 -13.42 14.87 -14.76
N PHE A 680 -12.21 15.10 -14.24
CA PHE A 680 -11.99 15.29 -12.80
C PHE A 680 -12.60 16.60 -12.31
N THR A 681 -12.56 17.64 -13.14
CA THR A 681 -13.09 18.96 -12.83
C THR A 681 -14.21 19.30 -13.82
N ARG A 682 -15.24 20.02 -13.36
CA ARG A 682 -16.34 20.45 -14.24
C ARG A 682 -15.96 21.63 -15.12
N ASP A 683 -15.14 22.52 -14.57
CA ASP A 683 -14.82 23.83 -15.14
C ASP A 683 -13.37 23.94 -15.63
N GLY A 684 -12.59 22.85 -15.60
CA GLY A 684 -11.16 22.83 -15.93
C GLY A 684 -10.27 22.93 -14.69
N TYR A 685 -9.04 22.42 -14.77
CA TYR A 685 -8.11 22.38 -13.63
C TYR A 685 -7.57 23.77 -13.28
N GLU A 686 -7.40 24.65 -14.27
CA GLU A 686 -6.95 26.04 -14.09
C GLU A 686 -7.82 26.79 -13.07
N ALA A 687 -9.15 26.58 -13.10
CA ALA A 687 -10.07 27.22 -12.19
C ALA A 687 -9.94 26.72 -10.74
N GLU A 688 -9.60 25.44 -10.53
CA GLU A 688 -9.39 24.87 -9.20
C GLU A 688 -8.03 25.29 -8.63
N PHE A 689 -6.98 25.34 -9.45
CA PHE A 689 -5.67 25.86 -9.05
C PHE A 689 -5.72 27.35 -8.72
N GLN A 690 -6.47 28.16 -9.48
CA GLN A 690 -6.73 29.56 -9.12
C GLN A 690 -7.52 29.72 -7.82
N ALA A 691 -8.34 28.73 -7.43
CA ALA A 691 -9.11 28.81 -6.17
C ALA A 691 -8.24 28.59 -4.93
N ILE A 692 -7.11 27.88 -5.08
CA ILE A 692 -6.11 27.67 -4.02
C ILE A 692 -4.93 28.63 -4.12
N ALA A 693 -4.78 29.32 -5.25
CA ALA A 693 -3.78 30.37 -5.42
C ALA A 693 -3.97 31.45 -4.36
N PHE A 694 -2.98 31.56 -3.49
CA PHE A 694 -2.89 32.58 -2.46
C PHE A 694 -1.74 33.51 -2.80
N GLU A 695 -1.90 34.80 -2.55
CA GLU A 695 -0.83 35.78 -2.74
C GLU A 695 0.29 35.47 -1.73
N SER A 696 1.42 34.93 -2.21
CA SER A 696 2.52 34.51 -1.34
C SER A 696 2.99 35.71 -0.50
N ASP A 697 3.15 35.51 0.81
CA ASP A 697 3.82 36.49 1.66
C ASP A 697 5.30 36.54 1.24
N GLU A 698 5.66 37.52 0.40
CA GLU A 698 7.03 37.65 -0.09
C GLU A 698 8.00 38.06 1.03
N GLY A 699 7.48 38.52 2.18
CA GLY A 699 8.27 39.06 3.29
C GLY A 699 8.98 40.38 2.93
N ILE A 700 9.56 41.03 3.93
CA ILE A 700 10.32 42.26 3.79
C ILE A 700 11.80 41.91 3.60
N PRO A 701 12.43 42.20 2.44
CA PRO A 701 13.84 41.91 2.23
C PRO A 701 14.72 42.72 3.19
N LEU A 702 15.65 42.06 3.84
CA LEU A 702 16.64 42.66 4.72
C LEU A 702 17.89 43.07 3.90
N PRO A 703 18.61 44.12 4.31
CA PRO A 703 19.89 44.49 3.69
C PRO A 703 20.90 43.33 3.71
N GLU A 704 21.71 43.17 2.65
CA GLU A 704 22.69 42.07 2.55
C GLU A 704 23.78 42.11 3.63
N ASP A 705 24.06 43.30 4.16
CA ASP A 705 25.03 43.54 5.24
C ASP A 705 24.41 43.48 6.64
N ALA A 706 23.10 43.26 6.76
CA ALA A 706 22.43 43.13 8.04
C ALA A 706 22.95 41.91 8.81
N ARG A 707 23.51 42.15 10.01
CA ARG A 707 24.02 41.07 10.88
C ARG A 707 23.12 40.81 12.08
N PHE A 708 22.36 41.81 12.53
CA PHE A 708 21.47 41.68 13.68
C PHE A 708 20.06 42.15 13.35
N LEU A 709 19.08 41.49 13.95
CA LEU A 709 17.70 41.96 13.99
C LEU A 709 17.39 42.42 15.41
N THR A 710 16.83 43.62 15.54
CA THR A 710 16.54 44.25 16.84
C THR A 710 15.13 44.78 16.89
N ALA A 711 14.51 44.74 18.07
CA ALA A 711 13.23 45.34 18.37
C ALA A 711 13.31 46.15 19.66
N ARG A 712 12.83 47.39 19.63
CA ARG A 712 12.69 48.23 20.82
C ARG A 712 11.31 48.03 21.40
N ILE A 713 11.25 47.34 22.53
CA ILE A 713 10.03 46.90 23.19
C ILE A 713 9.90 47.50 24.59
N LYS A 714 8.68 47.59 25.09
CA LYS A 714 8.35 47.91 26.48
C LYS A 714 7.24 46.97 26.94
N PRO A 715 7.57 45.85 27.60
CA PRO A 715 6.56 44.94 28.12
C PRO A 715 5.82 45.64 29.27
N LEU A 716 4.49 45.70 29.26
CA LEU A 716 3.70 46.35 30.31
C LEU A 716 3.73 45.57 31.64
N PHE A 717 4.00 44.27 31.56
CA PHE A 717 4.25 43.38 32.69
C PHE A 717 5.45 42.48 32.36
N PRO A 718 6.36 42.21 33.31
CA PRO A 718 7.49 41.33 33.08
C PRO A 718 7.02 39.89 32.88
N MET A 719 7.39 39.29 31.75
CA MET A 719 6.99 37.92 31.40
C MET A 719 8.23 37.10 31.03
N PRO A 720 8.86 36.42 32.01
CA PRO A 720 10.10 35.68 31.78
C PRO A 720 9.93 34.47 30.84
N ASN A 721 8.70 33.92 30.75
CA ASN A 721 8.39 32.75 29.94
C ASN A 721 7.89 33.09 28.53
N VAL A 722 7.78 34.39 28.19
CA VAL A 722 7.34 34.85 26.87
C VAL A 722 8.56 35.35 26.09
N ARG A 723 8.82 34.72 24.94
CA ARG A 723 9.86 35.12 24.00
C ARG A 723 9.29 35.99 22.89
N PHE A 724 10.11 36.89 22.38
CA PHE A 724 9.84 37.72 21.23
C PHE A 724 10.60 37.13 20.03
N VAL A 725 9.88 36.71 18.99
CA VAL A 725 10.41 35.85 17.94
C VAL A 725 10.18 36.49 16.58
N ALA A 726 11.17 36.44 15.69
CA ALA A 726 11.01 36.82 14.30
C ALA A 726 11.04 35.59 13.39
N ARG A 727 10.12 35.52 12.42
CA ARG A 727 10.08 34.52 11.36
C ARG A 727 10.74 35.09 10.11
N LEU A 728 11.79 34.44 9.66
CA LEU A 728 12.60 34.82 8.50
C LEU A 728 12.52 33.73 7.43
N SER A 729 12.80 34.10 6.18
CA SER A 729 13.17 33.16 5.12
C SER A 729 14.49 33.58 4.49
N ASP A 730 15.14 32.65 3.83
CA ASP A 730 16.38 32.89 3.09
C ASP A 730 16.13 32.93 1.56
N ALA A 731 17.20 32.97 0.77
CA ALA A 731 17.14 32.99 -0.69
C ALA A 731 16.47 31.75 -1.29
N ASN A 732 16.55 30.60 -0.60
CA ASN A 732 15.96 29.33 -1.02
C ASN A 732 14.52 29.16 -0.50
N ASN A 733 13.86 30.25 -0.07
CA ASN A 733 12.55 30.25 0.57
C ASN A 733 12.46 29.33 1.81
N ARG A 734 13.59 29.09 2.48
CA ARG A 734 13.63 28.25 3.68
C ARG A 734 13.29 29.07 4.91
N PHE A 735 12.15 28.77 5.52
CA PHE A 735 11.66 29.49 6.69
C PHE A 735 12.31 29.02 7.99
N TYR A 736 12.70 29.97 8.84
CA TYR A 736 13.26 29.72 10.17
C TYR A 736 12.87 30.83 11.16
N SER A 737 12.99 30.54 12.45
CA SER A 737 12.62 31.48 13.53
C SER A 737 13.85 31.86 14.34
N VAL A 738 13.98 33.14 14.69
CA VAL A 738 15.05 33.65 15.57
C VAL A 738 14.47 34.27 16.84
N ASP A 739 15.06 33.93 17.98
CA ASP A 739 14.69 34.50 19.29
C ASP A 739 15.40 35.84 19.49
N LEU A 740 14.63 36.92 19.57
CA LEU A 740 15.14 38.27 19.84
C LEU A 740 15.40 38.49 21.34
N GLY A 741 14.74 37.74 22.23
CA GLY A 741 14.83 37.89 23.68
C GLY A 741 13.53 37.55 24.42
N VAL A 742 13.55 37.70 25.75
CA VAL A 742 12.36 37.50 26.61
C VAL A 742 11.73 38.82 27.05
N LEU A 743 10.43 38.78 27.36
CA LEU A 743 9.66 39.94 27.83
C LEU A 743 9.85 40.27 29.33
N LEU A 744 10.78 39.60 30.03
CA LEU A 744 11.47 40.17 31.20
C LEU A 744 12.64 40.99 30.66
N PRO A 745 12.34 42.11 30.00
CA PRO A 745 13.00 42.62 28.79
C PRO A 745 14.50 42.31 28.79
N GLU A 746 14.87 41.22 28.13
CA GLU A 746 16.24 40.74 28.13
C GLU A 746 16.57 40.22 26.74
N SER A 747 17.58 40.84 26.12
CA SER A 747 18.06 40.51 24.78
C SER A 747 18.72 39.14 24.75
N ARG A 748 18.62 38.43 23.62
CA ARG A 748 19.40 37.22 23.39
C ARG A 748 20.90 37.53 23.31
N SER A 749 21.27 38.61 22.65
CA SER A 749 22.64 39.16 22.64
C SER A 749 22.81 40.22 23.74
N ARG A 750 23.02 39.77 24.99
CA ARG A 750 23.02 40.62 26.20
C ARG A 750 24.14 41.66 26.21
N GLN A 751 25.35 41.34 25.76
CA GLN A 751 26.45 42.33 25.80
C GLN A 751 26.26 43.44 24.76
N ARG A 752 25.67 43.11 23.60
CA ARG A 752 25.45 44.08 22.52
C ARG A 752 24.22 44.95 22.74
N PHE A 753 23.14 44.37 23.28
CA PHE A 753 21.89 45.06 23.55
C PHE A 753 21.48 44.88 25.03
N PRO A 754 22.20 45.52 25.96
CA PRO A 754 21.91 45.38 27.38
C PRO A 754 20.60 46.08 27.75
N CYS A 755 19.74 45.35 28.46
CA CYS A 755 18.57 45.89 29.12
C CYS A 755 18.86 46.07 30.61
N ALA A 756 18.81 47.30 31.12
CA ALA A 756 18.87 47.53 32.56
C ALA A 756 17.47 47.31 33.16
N LEU A 757 17.32 46.32 34.03
CA LEU A 757 16.15 46.20 34.88
C LEU A 757 16.26 47.28 35.98
N GLU A 758 15.50 48.36 35.85
CA GLU A 758 15.39 49.38 36.91
C GLU A 758 14.52 48.82 38.04
N TYR A 759 15.16 48.22 39.05
CA TYR A 759 14.49 47.80 40.28
C TYR A 759 14.00 49.04 41.04
N ALA A 760 12.69 49.10 41.33
CA ALA A 760 12.14 50.05 42.26
C ALA A 760 12.37 49.51 43.68
N ASP A 761 13.44 49.98 44.33
CA ASP A 761 13.77 49.76 45.75
C ASP A 761 14.10 48.30 46.16
N PRO A 762 15.37 47.96 46.51
CA PRO A 762 15.77 46.59 46.86
C PRO A 762 15.17 46.03 48.16
N GLU A 763 14.41 46.82 48.93
CA GLU A 763 13.73 46.35 50.16
C GLU A 763 12.27 45.89 49.95
N ASN A 764 11.66 46.16 48.79
CA ASN A 764 10.34 45.64 48.43
C ASN A 764 10.50 44.81 47.14
N ASP A 765 10.04 43.56 47.14
CA ASP A 765 9.94 42.69 45.95
C ASP A 765 8.91 43.21 44.91
N GLU A 766 8.89 44.53 44.62
CA GLU A 766 8.11 45.12 43.54
C GLU A 766 8.84 44.90 42.21
N PHE A 767 8.15 44.28 41.24
CA PHE A 767 8.66 44.05 39.90
C PHE A 767 9.12 45.36 39.24
N PRO A 768 10.26 45.37 38.52
CA PRO A 768 10.84 46.57 37.94
C PRO A 768 9.86 47.29 37.00
N LEU A 769 9.89 48.63 37.01
CA LEU A 769 9.03 49.45 36.14
C LEU A 769 9.32 49.12 34.67
N PRO A 770 8.29 49.00 33.82
CA PRO A 770 8.49 48.72 32.41
C PRO A 770 9.19 49.90 31.74
N SER A 771 10.43 49.71 31.30
CA SER A 771 11.23 50.67 30.54
C SER A 771 11.39 50.21 29.10
N TRP A 772 11.68 51.15 28.19
CA TRP A 772 11.98 50.80 26.80
C TRP A 772 13.33 50.07 26.75
N CYS A 773 13.34 48.82 26.32
CA CYS A 773 14.55 48.11 26.00
C CYS A 773 14.64 47.74 24.52
N ARG A 774 15.86 47.79 23.96
CA ARG A 774 16.18 47.19 22.68
C ARG A 774 16.65 45.75 22.91
N ILE A 775 15.87 44.79 22.44
CA ILE A 775 16.25 43.37 22.39
C ILE A 775 16.66 43.02 20.96
N GLY A 776 17.53 42.04 20.79
CA GLY A 776 17.96 41.61 19.46
C GLY A 776 18.83 40.38 19.46
N THR A 777 19.02 39.85 18.27
CA THR A 777 19.79 38.63 18.02
C THR A 777 20.52 38.71 16.70
N SER A 778 21.52 37.85 16.52
CA SER A 778 22.20 37.68 15.25
C SER A 778 21.23 37.10 14.22
N LEU A 779 21.32 37.57 12.97
CA LEU A 779 20.63 36.99 11.82
C LEU A 779 21.28 35.66 11.39
N GLN A 780 22.53 35.43 11.80
CA GLN A 780 23.09 34.09 11.81
C GLN A 780 22.46 33.31 12.98
N PRO A 781 21.98 32.09 12.71
CA PRO A 781 21.14 31.32 13.63
C PRO A 781 21.81 31.08 15.00
N ALA A 782 21.16 31.56 16.06
CA ALA A 782 21.32 31.00 17.40
C ALA A 782 20.18 29.99 17.64
N PRO A 783 20.38 28.90 18.39
CA PRO A 783 19.36 27.87 18.58
C PRO A 783 18.09 28.46 19.20
N PHE A 784 16.95 28.23 18.54
CA PHE A 784 15.62 28.49 19.08
C PHE A 784 15.14 27.23 19.81
N GLY A 785 15.13 27.24 21.15
CA GLY A 785 14.74 26.07 21.93
C GLY A 785 15.71 24.88 21.76
N ARG A 786 15.18 23.70 21.38
CA ARG A 786 15.97 22.46 21.13
C ARG A 786 16.31 22.24 19.63
N GLU A 787 15.99 23.20 18.75
CA GLU A 787 16.15 23.04 17.30
C GLU A 787 17.61 23.13 16.83
N ARG A 788 17.93 22.46 15.72
CA ARG A 788 19.27 22.46 15.09
C ARG A 788 19.52 23.81 14.40
N VAL A 789 20.79 24.21 14.31
CA VAL A 789 21.20 25.51 13.74
C VAL A 789 21.19 25.43 12.19
N LEU A 790 20.35 26.25 11.54
CA LEU A 790 20.26 26.41 10.09
C LEU A 790 21.07 27.62 9.64
N LEU A 791 22.10 27.44 8.81
CA LEU A 791 22.86 28.52 8.19
C LEU A 791 22.11 29.03 6.93
N PRO A 792 21.43 30.19 7.00
CA PRO A 792 20.63 30.72 5.90
C PRO A 792 21.51 31.37 4.83
N ILE A 793 21.04 31.41 3.59
CA ILE A 793 21.73 32.07 2.47
C ILE A 793 21.03 33.40 2.14
N GLY A 794 21.78 34.50 2.11
CA GLY A 794 21.22 35.80 1.74
C GLY A 794 20.78 35.87 0.27
N PRO A 795 19.80 36.72 -0.08
CA PRO A 795 19.15 37.71 0.78
C PRO A 795 18.11 37.12 1.74
N LEU A 796 18.05 37.65 2.96
CA LEU A 796 17.08 37.25 3.98
C LEU A 796 15.81 38.09 3.88
N LYS A 797 14.65 37.52 4.23
CA LYS A 797 13.36 38.21 4.25
C LYS A 797 12.66 38.03 5.60
N LEU A 798 12.07 39.10 6.13
CA LEU A 798 11.29 39.11 7.37
C LEU A 798 9.81 39.00 7.07
N HIS A 799 9.17 37.92 7.56
CA HIS A 799 7.76 37.63 7.33
C HIS A 799 6.89 38.10 8.48
N SER A 800 7.26 37.73 9.71
CA SER A 800 6.46 38.11 10.87
C SER A 800 7.31 38.24 12.14
N ILE A 801 6.76 38.98 13.09
CA ILE A 801 7.28 39.07 14.45
C ILE A 801 6.13 38.72 15.38
N GLY A 802 6.39 37.82 16.32
CA GLY A 802 5.39 37.28 17.22
C GLY A 802 5.95 37.07 18.62
N VAL A 803 5.07 36.60 19.51
CA VAL A 803 5.41 36.20 20.87
C VAL A 803 5.08 34.73 21.06
N SER A 804 5.95 34.00 21.76
CA SER A 804 5.80 32.56 21.98
C SER A 804 6.07 32.21 23.45
N THR A 805 5.34 31.22 23.99
CA THR A 805 5.60 30.64 25.32
C THR A 805 6.04 29.18 25.20
N PHE A 806 6.82 28.68 26.16
CA PHE A 806 7.26 27.27 26.17
C PHE A 806 6.18 26.29 26.65
N ASP A 807 5.25 26.75 27.49
CA ASP A 807 4.21 25.93 28.10
C ASP A 807 2.91 25.87 27.28
N GLY A 808 2.88 26.54 26.12
CA GLY A 808 1.68 26.67 25.28
C GLY A 808 0.55 27.49 25.90
N SER A 809 0.77 28.07 27.09
CA SER A 809 -0.21 28.91 27.78
C SER A 809 0.16 30.38 27.61
N LEU A 810 -0.59 31.09 26.77
CA LEU A 810 -0.46 32.55 26.67
C LEU A 810 -1.33 33.18 27.77
N ASN A 811 -0.69 33.61 28.85
CA ASN A 811 -1.35 34.45 29.86
C ASN A 811 -1.65 35.84 29.28
N SER A 812 -2.67 36.51 29.80
CA SER A 812 -3.01 37.88 29.38
C SER A 812 -1.83 38.82 29.61
N GLY A 813 -1.38 39.50 28.56
CA GLY A 813 -0.23 40.39 28.59
C GLY A 813 -0.33 41.50 27.55
N ALA A 814 0.59 42.46 27.63
CA ALA A 814 0.70 43.52 26.64
C ALA A 814 2.16 44.00 26.52
N VAL A 815 2.57 44.32 25.29
CA VAL A 815 3.90 44.80 24.96
C VAL A 815 3.78 45.94 23.95
N ASP A 816 4.42 47.07 24.23
CA ASP A 816 4.55 48.17 23.28
C ASP A 816 5.81 47.97 22.44
N ILE A 817 5.74 48.26 21.14
CA ILE A 817 6.88 48.15 20.19
C ILE A 817 7.07 49.53 19.54
N ASP A 818 8.26 50.13 19.72
CA ASP A 818 8.62 51.44 19.16
C ASP A 818 9.23 51.31 17.77
N ALA A 819 10.19 50.40 17.60
CA ALA A 819 10.91 50.23 16.34
C ALA A 819 11.45 48.81 16.18
N ILE A 820 11.45 48.31 14.94
CA ILE A 820 12.19 47.11 14.51
C ILE A 820 13.24 47.57 13.52
N SER A 821 14.49 47.15 13.70
CA SER A 821 15.62 47.59 12.87
C SER A 821 16.67 46.51 12.71
N THR A 822 17.31 46.47 11.56
CA THR A 822 18.53 45.70 11.31
C THR A 822 19.78 46.52 11.59
N VAL A 823 20.86 45.89 12.04
CA VAL A 823 22.17 46.51 12.33
C VAL A 823 23.29 45.78 11.60
#